data_AF-A0A813DFQ1-F1
#
_entry.id   AF-A0A813DFQ1-F1
#
_cell.length_a   1.000
_cell.length_b   1.000
_cell.length_c   1.000
_cell.angle_alpha   90.00
_cell.angle_beta   90.00
_cell.angle_gamma   90.00
#
_symmetry.space_group_name_H-M   'P 1'
#
loop_
_entity.id
_entity.type
_entity.pdbx_description
1 polymer ?
#
loop_
_entity_poly.entity_id
_entity_poly.type
_entity_poly.pdbx_seq_one_letter_code
_entity_poly.pdbx_strand_id
1 'polypeptide(L)'
;MAAPNGTAAVANGGSQPSVMPREKILGALVQLLTKNGPVWETELQKKVDAGTGMTIKGQLVGIDVLKEALANYRDNLPLSSKGSVAPATGHPKVIAHSVPATVAAALTPATAGPAGMRWTPTSSAAAVANRAMTECEDAETYLAKLKVVGPNKIAVLPKPDVSSTPTGEYVMPDEITESVARVVNRKDGRVYVRLRKYTGWVSTRSRKDFSKLVLAVEGEGQPTLEPPSAAVNSRSFATKLLQPTDEFGKPAAAVSGITWEPRRFRALGNVGILSRPDFAGVAVTAAGARVNARDEVLADGVFVLPSDGRAYLHLKDGRGWVCERVRTDFSKRALEPCNKSDCSDFDGVEESITSVASASQPVRHRTPGGKKVIILERQADALLAEAAQNVPVGSQPGAVTDAVPSKTVFRSDKELWPEEVGPATPMDKGMRVQLRRLHCHFGVKTREVEEDLAEVDEKVSSFGRACPAQKELQTYADVLRKEVQKAKKEWAAAVKELLQKVSSSPSLPSGAAAESESSRKAVGGYVLPVQVRGCRWFCAALANNDVSDSGEKARDKFGPLRATPAEAQADLAKMKSLFESGQYKAAVKIKQEENGADVSTKAPYIRKPSIRKRKEPEEAADGGDGEAEKAPPAPRRRLKLLSGTEG
;
A
#
# COMPACT_ATOMS: atom_id res chain seq x y z
N MET A 1 39.95 -16.43 60.80
CA MET A 1 38.54 -16.87 60.65
C MET A 1 38.25 -16.96 59.16
N ALA A 2 38.17 -18.19 58.65
CA ALA A 2 37.97 -18.48 57.22
C ALA A 2 36.47 -18.52 56.90
N ALA A 3 36.06 -17.91 55.78
CA ALA A 3 34.72 -18.04 55.22
C ALA A 3 34.76 -18.97 53.99
N PRO A 4 33.77 -19.85 53.79
CA PRO A 4 33.83 -20.90 52.76
C PRO A 4 33.31 -20.43 51.40
N ASN A 5 34.03 -20.82 50.34
CA ASN A 5 33.60 -20.77 48.95
C ASN A 5 32.57 -21.89 48.68
N GLY A 6 31.37 -21.53 48.24
CA GLY A 6 30.38 -22.45 47.67
C GLY A 6 30.25 -22.25 46.17
N THR A 7 30.91 -23.10 45.37
CA THR A 7 30.73 -23.19 43.92
C THR A 7 29.59 -24.16 43.60
N ALA A 8 28.46 -23.63 43.12
CA ALA A 8 27.37 -24.43 42.57
C ALA A 8 27.70 -24.83 41.12
N ALA A 9 27.76 -26.14 40.87
CA ALA A 9 27.92 -26.71 39.54
C ALA A 9 26.61 -26.58 38.74
N VAL A 10 26.64 -25.81 37.64
CA VAL A 10 25.55 -25.73 36.66
C VAL A 10 25.70 -26.90 35.68
N ALA A 11 24.77 -27.85 35.74
CA ALA A 11 24.65 -28.94 34.77
C ALA A 11 24.21 -28.38 33.41
N ASN A 12 25.15 -28.31 32.47
CA ASN A 12 24.92 -27.86 31.11
C ASN A 12 24.39 -29.04 30.28
N GLY A 13 23.06 -29.19 30.23
CA GLY A 13 22.37 -30.17 29.39
C GLY A 13 22.44 -29.78 27.91
N GLY A 14 23.57 -30.05 27.25
CA GLY A 14 23.74 -29.83 25.83
C GLY A 14 22.87 -30.81 25.03
N SER A 15 21.75 -30.32 24.48
CA SER A 15 20.98 -31.06 23.49
C SER A 15 21.86 -31.31 22.26
N GLN A 16 22.19 -32.57 21.99
CA GLN A 16 22.90 -32.93 20.76
C GLN A 16 22.11 -32.43 19.54
N PRO A 17 22.75 -31.74 18.58
CA PRO A 17 22.08 -31.29 17.38
C PRO A 17 21.57 -32.51 16.63
N SER A 18 20.25 -32.55 16.38
CA SER A 18 19.60 -33.60 15.60
C SER A 18 20.28 -33.70 14.23
N VAL A 19 21.01 -34.80 14.02
CA VAL A 19 21.70 -35.10 12.75
C VAL A 19 20.63 -35.45 11.72
N MET A 20 20.55 -34.69 10.61
CA MET A 20 19.60 -35.02 9.56
C MET A 20 20.03 -36.33 8.87
N PRO A 21 19.10 -37.26 8.60
CA PRO A 21 19.35 -38.44 7.78
C PRO A 21 19.92 -38.04 6.41
N ARG A 22 20.87 -38.84 5.91
CA ARG A 22 21.60 -38.62 4.65
C ARG A 22 20.66 -38.41 3.47
N GLU A 23 19.58 -39.17 3.41
CA GLU A 23 18.57 -39.14 2.33
C GLU A 23 17.84 -37.80 2.29
N LYS A 24 17.59 -37.19 3.46
CA LYS A 24 16.96 -35.86 3.53
C LYS A 24 17.89 -34.75 3.03
N ILE A 25 19.20 -34.90 3.26
CA ILE A 25 20.21 -33.97 2.76
C ILE A 25 20.31 -34.06 1.23
N LEU A 26 20.34 -35.27 0.68
CA LEU A 26 20.33 -35.50 -0.77
C LEU A 26 19.06 -34.93 -1.42
N GLY A 27 17.88 -35.21 -0.86
CA GLY A 27 16.62 -34.67 -1.37
C GLY A 27 16.58 -33.14 -1.37
N ALA A 28 17.08 -32.51 -0.31
CA ALA A 28 17.18 -31.05 -0.24
C ALA A 28 18.16 -30.47 -1.27
N LEU A 29 19.29 -31.13 -1.52
CA LEU A 29 20.28 -30.72 -2.52
C LEU A 29 19.73 -30.83 -3.96
N VAL A 30 19.08 -31.94 -4.31
CA VAL A 30 18.47 -32.14 -5.63
C VAL A 30 17.34 -31.14 -5.86
N GLN A 31 16.50 -30.88 -4.84
CA GLN A 31 15.44 -29.88 -4.93
C GLN A 31 16.02 -28.46 -5.14
N LEU A 32 17.14 -28.15 -4.50
CA LEU A 32 17.83 -26.87 -4.63
C LEU A 32 18.45 -26.70 -6.03
N LEU A 33 19.10 -27.74 -6.56
CA LEU A 33 19.59 -27.79 -7.95
C LEU A 33 18.45 -27.60 -8.96
N THR A 34 17.33 -28.29 -8.76
CA THR A 34 16.14 -28.19 -9.63
C THR A 34 15.50 -26.80 -9.60
N LYS A 35 15.47 -26.16 -8.42
CA LYS A 35 14.84 -24.83 -8.25
C LYS A 35 15.71 -23.70 -8.81
N ASN A 36 17.03 -23.77 -8.60
CA ASN A 36 17.93 -22.67 -8.92
C ASN A 36 18.69 -22.86 -10.25
N GLY A 37 18.59 -24.04 -10.86
CA GLY A 37 19.09 -24.31 -12.22
C GLY A 37 20.62 -24.37 -12.33
N PRO A 38 21.18 -24.06 -13.52
CA PRO A 38 22.57 -24.38 -13.87
C PRO A 38 23.61 -23.61 -13.05
N VAL A 39 23.25 -22.47 -12.45
CA VAL A 39 24.17 -21.69 -11.61
C VAL A 39 24.60 -22.51 -10.40
N TRP A 40 23.67 -23.20 -9.74
CA TRP A 40 23.98 -24.04 -8.58
C TRP A 40 24.67 -25.35 -8.95
N GLU A 41 24.43 -25.87 -10.16
CA GLU A 41 25.20 -27.01 -10.67
C GLU A 41 26.68 -26.65 -10.79
N THR A 42 27.01 -25.49 -11.39
CA THR A 42 28.41 -25.04 -11.51
C THR A 42 29.08 -24.80 -10.16
N GLU A 43 28.34 -24.26 -9.19
CA GLU A 43 28.87 -24.01 -7.84
C GLU A 43 29.10 -25.31 -7.06
N LEU A 44 28.17 -26.27 -7.11
CA LEU A 44 28.36 -27.60 -6.52
C LEU A 44 29.50 -28.37 -7.19
N GLN A 45 29.58 -28.33 -8.53
CA GLN A 45 30.66 -28.98 -9.27
C GLN A 45 32.01 -28.38 -8.86
N LYS A 46 32.13 -27.06 -8.75
CA LYS A 46 33.35 -26.39 -8.27
C LYS A 46 33.74 -26.84 -6.86
N LYS A 47 32.78 -27.05 -5.96
CA LYS A 47 33.04 -27.55 -4.59
C LYS A 47 33.53 -29.01 -4.59
N VAL A 48 32.94 -29.84 -5.44
CA VAL A 48 33.34 -31.23 -5.65
C VAL A 48 34.75 -31.31 -6.23
N ASP A 49 35.06 -30.51 -7.25
CA ASP A 49 36.37 -30.47 -7.90
C ASP A 49 37.45 -29.94 -6.95
N ALA A 50 37.10 -28.97 -6.10
CA ALA A 50 37.99 -28.46 -5.06
C ALA A 50 38.15 -29.41 -3.86
N GLY A 51 37.45 -30.54 -3.81
CA GLY A 51 37.47 -31.45 -2.68
C GLY A 51 36.98 -30.80 -1.36
N THR A 52 36.05 -29.86 -1.46
CA THR A 52 35.51 -29.14 -0.29
C THR A 52 34.03 -29.48 -0.07
N GLY A 53 33.68 -29.86 1.16
CA GLY A 53 32.28 -30.05 1.57
C GLY A 53 31.50 -28.72 1.62
N MET A 54 30.19 -28.81 1.91
CA MET A 54 29.31 -27.65 2.05
C MET A 54 28.47 -27.75 3.33
N THR A 55 28.31 -26.66 4.05
CA THR A 55 27.48 -26.64 5.27
C THR A 55 26.03 -26.31 4.92
N ILE A 56 25.09 -27.22 5.21
CA ILE A 56 23.65 -27.04 5.02
C ILE A 56 22.99 -27.08 6.38
N LYS A 57 22.32 -25.97 6.76
CA LYS A 57 21.62 -25.83 8.06
C LYS A 57 22.52 -26.18 9.27
N GLY A 58 23.80 -25.79 9.22
CA GLY A 58 24.77 -26.05 10.28
C GLY A 58 25.40 -27.45 10.26
N GLN A 59 24.97 -28.34 9.36
CA GLN A 59 25.56 -29.68 9.19
C GLN A 59 26.54 -29.68 8.01
N LEU A 60 27.77 -30.16 8.25
CA LEU A 60 28.77 -30.31 7.20
C LEU A 60 28.42 -31.50 6.30
N VAL A 61 28.16 -31.23 5.02
CA VAL A 61 27.87 -32.25 4.01
C VAL A 61 29.15 -32.62 3.29
N GLY A 62 29.50 -33.91 3.36
CA GLY A 62 30.69 -34.47 2.71
C GLY A 62 30.59 -34.48 1.18
N ILE A 63 31.75 -34.58 0.54
CA ILE A 63 31.90 -34.51 -0.93
C ILE A 63 31.12 -35.63 -1.64
N ASP A 64 31.05 -36.82 -1.04
CA ASP A 64 30.37 -37.97 -1.64
C ASP A 64 28.86 -37.72 -1.81
N VAL A 65 28.26 -37.03 -0.84
CA VAL A 65 26.84 -36.66 -0.87
C VAL A 65 26.60 -35.57 -1.94
N LEU A 66 27.55 -34.66 -2.15
CA LEU A 66 27.47 -33.66 -3.22
C LEU A 66 27.59 -34.30 -4.61
N LYS A 67 28.49 -35.27 -4.79
CA LYS A 67 28.64 -36.04 -6.04
C LYS A 67 27.37 -36.81 -6.38
N GLU A 68 26.77 -37.48 -5.39
CA GLU A 68 25.53 -38.23 -5.57
C GLU A 68 24.34 -37.30 -5.89
N ALA A 69 24.25 -36.13 -5.25
CA ALA A 69 23.22 -35.14 -5.58
C ALA A 69 23.34 -34.62 -7.03
N LEU A 70 24.56 -34.38 -7.53
CA LEU A 70 24.79 -33.97 -8.92
C LEU A 70 24.44 -35.07 -9.92
N ALA A 71 24.78 -36.33 -9.63
CA ALA A 71 24.39 -37.48 -10.45
C ALA A 71 22.86 -37.62 -10.53
N ASN A 72 22.19 -37.61 -9.37
CA ASN A 72 20.73 -37.68 -9.30
C ASN A 72 20.05 -36.53 -10.04
N TYR A 73 20.61 -35.32 -9.99
CA TYR A 73 20.08 -34.18 -10.72
C TYR A 73 20.19 -34.35 -12.24
N ARG A 74 21.33 -34.86 -12.74
CA ARG A 74 21.56 -35.10 -14.17
C ARG A 74 20.68 -36.24 -14.72
N ASP A 75 20.49 -37.29 -13.95
CA ASP A 75 19.64 -38.43 -14.36
C ASP A 75 18.14 -38.05 -14.39
N ASN A 76 17.73 -37.09 -13.55
CA ASN A 76 16.35 -36.60 -13.50
C ASN A 76 16.08 -35.36 -14.37
N LEU A 77 17.08 -34.88 -15.14
CA LEU A 77 16.85 -33.80 -16.09
C LEU A 77 15.92 -34.33 -17.20
N PRO A 78 14.73 -33.75 -17.40
CA PRO A 78 13.85 -34.20 -18.47
C PRO A 78 14.62 -34.08 -19.78
N LEU A 79 14.86 -35.23 -20.43
CA LEU A 79 15.53 -35.35 -21.73
C LEU A 79 14.81 -34.44 -22.72
N SER A 80 15.27 -33.20 -22.81
CA SER A 80 14.82 -32.22 -23.79
C SER A 80 15.15 -32.83 -25.15
N SER A 81 14.11 -33.19 -25.88
CA SER A 81 14.09 -33.78 -27.22
C SER A 81 15.40 -33.59 -28.00
N LYS A 82 16.17 -34.67 -28.12
CA LYS A 82 17.33 -34.77 -29.02
C LYS A 82 16.91 -34.36 -30.43
N GLY A 83 17.56 -33.33 -30.95
CA GLY A 83 17.53 -32.99 -32.36
C GLY A 83 18.05 -34.15 -33.20
N SER A 84 17.28 -34.48 -34.23
CA SER A 84 17.61 -35.41 -35.31
C SER A 84 18.93 -35.04 -35.98
N VAL A 85 19.88 -35.97 -36.00
CA VAL A 85 21.08 -35.93 -36.84
C VAL A 85 20.82 -36.76 -38.10
N ALA A 86 21.05 -36.18 -39.27
CA ALA A 86 21.14 -36.87 -40.56
C ALA A 86 22.63 -36.93 -41.02
N PRO A 87 23.00 -37.88 -41.90
CA PRO A 87 24.35 -38.46 -41.91
C PRO A 87 25.33 -37.87 -42.95
N ALA A 88 26.58 -38.31 -42.76
CA ALA A 88 27.86 -38.03 -43.40
C ALA A 88 27.95 -37.92 -44.94
N THR A 89 28.93 -37.13 -45.39
CA THR A 89 29.84 -37.30 -46.56
C THR A 89 30.77 -36.07 -46.57
N GLY A 90 32.08 -36.08 -46.77
CA GLY A 90 33.11 -37.09 -46.98
C GLY A 90 34.48 -36.37 -46.90
N HIS A 91 35.56 -37.14 -46.65
CA HIS A 91 36.97 -36.72 -46.75
C HIS A 91 37.38 -36.35 -48.19
N PRO A 92 38.43 -35.54 -48.43
CA PRO A 92 39.84 -35.98 -48.45
C PRO A 92 40.80 -34.91 -47.85
N LYS A 93 42.12 -35.03 -47.66
CA LYS A 93 43.18 -36.06 -47.64
C LYS A 93 44.49 -35.27 -47.37
N VAL A 94 45.26 -35.65 -46.34
CA VAL A 94 46.76 -35.66 -46.22
C VAL A 94 47.49 -34.30 -46.44
N ILE A 95 48.36 -33.80 -45.57
CA ILE A 95 49.77 -34.19 -45.35
C ILE A 95 50.22 -33.64 -43.98
N ALA A 96 50.98 -34.46 -43.23
CA ALA A 96 51.69 -34.09 -42.03
C ALA A 96 53.01 -33.35 -42.33
N HIS A 97 53.39 -32.36 -41.51
CA HIS A 97 54.78 -32.08 -41.20
C HIS A 97 54.94 -31.40 -39.83
N SER A 98 56.05 -31.75 -39.19
CA SER A 98 56.51 -31.55 -37.82
C SER A 98 57.10 -30.15 -37.52
N VAL A 99 56.91 -29.68 -36.26
CA VAL A 99 57.85 -29.09 -35.24
C VAL A 99 59.18 -28.46 -35.77
N PRO A 100 59.74 -27.31 -35.27
CA PRO A 100 59.82 -26.84 -33.86
C PRO A 100 59.69 -25.32 -33.56
N ALA A 101 59.77 -25.01 -32.26
CA ALA A 101 59.94 -23.71 -31.62
C ALA A 101 61.21 -22.93 -32.03
N THR A 102 61.21 -21.59 -31.89
CA THR A 102 61.96 -20.76 -30.90
C THR A 102 62.24 -19.34 -31.45
N VAL A 103 62.13 -18.32 -30.56
CA VAL A 103 62.66 -16.93 -30.57
C VAL A 103 62.26 -15.95 -31.70
N ALA A 104 61.65 -14.82 -31.33
CA ALA A 104 62.22 -13.47 -31.46
C ALA A 104 61.16 -12.36 -31.49
N ALA A 105 61.43 -11.32 -30.70
CA ALA A 105 60.69 -10.08 -30.62
C ALA A 105 60.78 -9.26 -31.92
N ALA A 106 59.65 -8.70 -32.36
CA ALA A 106 59.65 -7.52 -33.24
C ALA A 106 58.29 -6.80 -33.18
N LEU A 107 58.39 -5.54 -32.73
CA LEU A 107 57.53 -4.38 -32.93
C LEU A 107 56.31 -4.55 -33.87
N THR A 108 55.10 -4.47 -33.30
CA THR A 108 53.87 -4.22 -34.03
C THR A 108 53.72 -2.72 -34.35
N PRO A 109 53.43 -2.34 -35.62
CA PRO A 109 53.12 -0.97 -35.97
C PRO A 109 51.69 -0.60 -35.54
N ALA A 110 51.51 0.70 -35.26
CA ALA A 110 50.27 1.31 -34.82
C ALA A 110 49.08 0.95 -35.72
N THR A 111 48.12 0.22 -35.16
CA THR A 111 46.81 0.01 -35.78
C THR A 111 46.00 1.29 -35.62
N ALA A 112 45.74 1.97 -36.74
CA ALA A 112 44.80 3.06 -36.84
C ALA A 112 43.43 2.58 -36.33
N GLY A 113 42.98 3.15 -35.21
CA GLY A 113 41.64 2.89 -34.68
C GLY A 113 40.58 3.39 -35.66
N PRO A 114 39.46 2.66 -35.83
CA PRO A 114 38.37 3.13 -36.66
C PRO A 114 37.81 4.42 -36.05
N ALA A 115 37.84 5.49 -36.86
CA ALA A 115 37.15 6.75 -36.64
C ALA A 115 35.63 6.52 -36.66
N GLY A 116 35.11 5.95 -35.58
CA GLY A 116 33.71 5.91 -35.23
C GLY A 116 33.51 6.74 -33.98
N MET A 117 33.67 8.07 -34.10
CA MET A 117 33.18 9.01 -33.09
C MET A 117 31.67 8.84 -32.99
N ARG A 118 31.27 7.93 -32.10
CA ARG A 118 29.92 7.77 -31.61
C ARG A 118 29.55 9.09 -30.95
N TRP A 119 28.79 9.92 -31.66
CA TRP A 119 28.07 11.05 -31.08
C TRP A 119 27.18 10.52 -29.95
N THR A 120 27.70 10.51 -28.72
CA THR A 120 26.86 10.52 -27.54
C THR A 120 26.69 11.99 -27.19
N PRO A 121 25.61 12.65 -27.64
CA PRO A 121 25.34 14.00 -27.19
C PRO A 121 25.36 13.98 -25.66
N THR A 122 26.25 14.78 -25.07
CA THR A 122 26.25 15.04 -23.64
C THR A 122 24.88 15.63 -23.33
N SER A 123 23.94 14.77 -22.92
CA SER A 123 22.56 15.17 -22.68
C SER A 123 22.56 16.33 -21.69
N SER A 124 21.92 17.43 -22.07
CA SER A 124 21.83 18.61 -21.21
C SER A 124 21.20 18.22 -19.87
N ALA A 125 21.55 18.94 -18.80
CA ALA A 125 20.98 18.65 -17.46
C ALA A 125 19.44 18.65 -17.49
N ALA A 126 18.84 19.55 -18.27
CA ALA A 126 17.39 19.61 -18.48
C ALA A 126 16.82 18.35 -19.18
N ALA A 127 17.52 17.80 -20.18
CA ALA A 127 17.08 16.58 -20.84
C ALA A 127 17.11 15.37 -19.88
N VAL A 128 18.12 15.29 -19.02
CA VAL A 128 18.22 14.21 -18.01
C VAL A 128 17.16 14.40 -16.92
N ALA A 129 16.89 15.64 -16.49
CA ALA A 129 15.81 15.95 -15.53
C ALA A 129 14.42 15.59 -16.10
N ASN A 130 14.13 15.97 -17.35
CA ASN A 130 12.87 15.60 -18.02
C ASN A 130 12.70 14.09 -18.12
N ARG A 131 13.77 13.38 -18.47
CA ARG A 131 13.76 11.91 -18.49
C ARG A 131 13.47 11.34 -17.10
N ALA A 132 14.05 11.90 -16.04
CA ALA A 132 13.79 11.48 -14.67
C ALA A 132 12.32 11.66 -14.27
N MET A 133 11.68 12.77 -14.67
CA MET A 133 10.25 13.02 -14.46
C MET A 133 9.35 12.06 -15.26
N THR A 134 9.75 11.68 -16.48
CA THR A 134 9.01 10.65 -17.23
C THR A 134 9.19 9.23 -16.69
N GLU A 135 10.34 8.94 -16.08
CA GLU A 135 10.61 7.64 -15.44
C GLU A 135 9.88 7.51 -14.10
N CYS A 136 9.66 8.62 -13.39
CA CYS A 136 9.08 8.69 -12.04
C CYS A 136 8.24 9.96 -11.86
N GLU A 137 6.92 9.79 -11.72
CA GLU A 137 5.95 10.90 -11.59
C GLU A 137 6.20 11.80 -10.37
N ASP A 138 6.70 11.24 -9.27
CA ASP A 138 7.04 11.96 -8.03
C ASP A 138 8.44 12.63 -8.08
N ALA A 139 9.16 12.58 -9.20
CA ALA A 139 10.50 13.15 -9.29
C ALA A 139 10.46 14.68 -9.44
N GLU A 140 11.30 15.37 -8.67
CA GLU A 140 11.50 16.81 -8.75
C GLU A 140 12.90 17.16 -9.24
N THR A 141 13.02 18.31 -9.93
CA THR A 141 14.32 18.80 -10.39
C THR A 141 15.18 19.18 -9.19
N TYR A 142 16.42 18.70 -9.16
CA TYR A 142 17.34 18.94 -8.06
C TYR A 142 18.77 18.97 -8.58
N LEU A 143 19.36 20.18 -8.56
CA LEU A 143 20.71 20.44 -9.06
C LEU A 143 21.63 20.71 -7.88
N ALA A 144 22.46 19.73 -7.53
CA ALA A 144 23.47 19.86 -6.49
C ALA A 144 24.69 18.99 -6.79
N LYS A 145 25.87 19.43 -6.35
CA LYS A 145 27.09 18.61 -6.33
C LYS A 145 27.06 17.71 -5.11
N LEU A 146 27.23 16.41 -5.33
CA LEU A 146 27.14 15.38 -4.31
C LEU A 146 28.48 14.66 -4.22
N LYS A 147 28.99 14.51 -3.00
CA LYS A 147 30.18 13.73 -2.68
C LYS A 147 29.79 12.41 -2.01
N VAL A 148 30.42 11.32 -2.40
CA VAL A 148 30.30 10.03 -1.70
C VAL A 148 31.07 10.08 -0.37
N VAL A 149 30.37 9.94 0.76
CA VAL A 149 30.95 10.04 2.12
C VAL A 149 31.40 8.67 2.66
N GLY A 150 30.93 7.58 2.05
CA GLY A 150 31.26 6.22 2.49
C GLY A 150 32.52 5.64 1.83
N PRO A 151 33.23 4.71 2.49
CA PRO A 151 34.37 3.99 1.90
C PRO A 151 33.94 2.95 0.83
N ASN A 152 32.63 2.73 0.69
CA ASN A 152 32.08 1.73 -0.22
C ASN A 152 31.55 2.42 -1.48
N LYS A 153 31.81 1.81 -2.64
CA LYS A 153 31.17 2.21 -3.89
C LYS A 153 29.64 2.10 -3.80
N ILE A 154 28.93 3.04 -4.41
CA ILE A 154 27.46 3.06 -4.42
C ILE A 154 26.96 2.56 -5.76
N ALA A 155 26.07 1.58 -5.74
CA ALA A 155 25.48 1.03 -6.96
C ALA A 155 24.49 2.02 -7.60
N VAL A 156 24.55 2.15 -8.92
CA VAL A 156 23.54 2.84 -9.72
C VAL A 156 22.40 1.87 -10.04
N LEU A 157 21.17 2.34 -9.91
CA LEU A 157 19.94 1.55 -10.02
C LEU A 157 19.13 2.01 -11.23
N PRO A 158 18.50 1.12 -12.01
CA PRO A 158 17.68 1.53 -13.14
C PRO A 158 16.37 2.22 -12.70
N LYS A 159 15.90 1.94 -11.47
CA LYS A 159 14.71 2.56 -10.85
C LYS A 159 15.06 3.05 -9.45
N PRO A 160 14.37 4.07 -8.90
CA PRO A 160 14.59 4.56 -7.54
C PRO A 160 14.00 3.60 -6.49
N ASP A 161 14.49 2.36 -6.47
CA ASP A 161 14.01 1.30 -5.58
C ASP A 161 15.20 0.48 -5.09
N VAL A 162 15.35 0.36 -3.78
CA VAL A 162 16.46 -0.36 -3.12
C VAL A 162 16.50 -1.83 -3.53
N SER A 163 15.35 -2.41 -3.87
CA SER A 163 15.21 -3.80 -4.31
C SER A 163 15.59 -4.00 -5.78
N SER A 164 15.77 -2.93 -6.55
CA SER A 164 16.19 -3.03 -7.94
C SER A 164 17.58 -3.64 -8.08
N THR A 165 17.74 -4.51 -9.10
CA THR A 165 19.04 -5.01 -9.51
C THR A 165 19.91 -3.84 -10.00
N PRO A 166 21.16 -3.68 -9.52
CA PRO A 166 22.08 -2.68 -10.03
C PRO A 166 22.28 -2.75 -11.54
N THR A 167 22.53 -1.61 -12.18
CA THR A 167 22.89 -1.55 -13.61
C THR A 167 24.29 -2.11 -13.90
N GLY A 168 25.11 -2.29 -12.87
CA GLY A 168 26.53 -2.63 -12.97
C GLY A 168 27.45 -1.39 -12.93
N GLU A 169 26.89 -0.19 -13.04
CA GLU A 169 27.60 1.06 -12.81
C GLU A 169 27.70 1.35 -11.30
N TYR A 170 28.79 2.01 -10.90
CA TYR A 170 29.04 2.41 -9.51
C TYR A 170 29.60 3.82 -9.44
N VAL A 171 29.20 4.55 -8.40
CA VAL A 171 29.85 5.80 -7.98
C VAL A 171 30.94 5.44 -6.98
N MET A 172 32.15 5.92 -7.22
CA MET A 172 33.31 5.56 -6.40
C MET A 172 33.36 6.39 -5.10
N PRO A 173 33.99 5.87 -4.02
CA PRO A 173 34.25 6.67 -2.82
C PRO A 173 34.95 7.99 -3.15
N ASP A 174 34.59 9.05 -2.44
CA ASP A 174 35.07 10.42 -2.65
C ASP A 174 34.81 11.03 -4.05
N GLU A 175 34.14 10.32 -4.96
CA GLU A 175 33.74 10.88 -6.26
C GLU A 175 32.69 11.97 -6.07
N ILE A 176 32.92 13.11 -6.71
CA ILE A 176 32.00 14.24 -6.78
C ILE A 176 31.17 14.10 -8.06
N THR A 177 29.86 14.15 -7.94
CA THR A 177 28.91 13.98 -9.05
C THR A 177 27.84 15.06 -9.02
N GLU A 178 27.35 15.46 -10.19
CA GLU A 178 26.21 16.39 -10.28
C GLU A 178 24.89 15.60 -10.31
N SER A 179 23.97 15.96 -9.42
CA SER A 179 22.58 15.51 -9.48
C SER A 179 21.74 16.44 -10.35
N VAL A 180 20.68 15.90 -10.96
CA VAL A 180 19.75 16.67 -11.82
C VAL A 180 18.29 16.55 -11.41
N ALA A 181 17.94 15.46 -10.72
CA ALA A 181 16.63 15.24 -10.17
C ALA A 181 16.74 14.42 -8.89
N ARG A 182 15.71 14.45 -8.07
CA ARG A 182 15.56 13.55 -6.93
C ARG A 182 14.12 13.11 -6.78
N VAL A 183 13.92 12.00 -6.08
CA VAL A 183 12.61 11.45 -5.77
C VAL A 183 12.65 10.80 -4.40
N VAL A 184 11.57 10.93 -3.63
CA VAL A 184 11.39 10.24 -2.36
C VAL A 184 10.58 8.99 -2.64
N ASN A 185 11.17 7.81 -2.47
CA ASN A 185 10.41 6.58 -2.62
C ASN A 185 9.58 6.35 -1.36
N ARG A 186 8.26 6.44 -1.50
CA ARG A 186 7.31 6.26 -0.38
C ARG A 186 7.36 4.86 0.23
N LYS A 187 7.80 3.84 -0.53
CA LYS A 187 7.83 2.44 -0.07
C LYS A 187 8.93 2.20 0.96
N ASP A 188 10.11 2.76 0.73
CA ASP A 188 11.26 2.53 1.59
C ASP A 188 11.75 3.77 2.35
N GLY A 189 11.17 4.95 2.05
CA GLY A 189 11.48 6.22 2.69
C GLY A 189 12.81 6.82 2.25
N ARG A 190 13.53 6.22 1.28
CA ARG A 190 14.83 6.74 0.83
C ARG A 190 14.64 7.84 -0.21
N VAL A 191 15.58 8.77 -0.21
CA VAL A 191 15.73 9.71 -1.32
C VAL A 191 16.65 9.08 -2.36
N TYR A 192 16.24 9.16 -3.61
CA TYR A 192 17.02 8.73 -4.76
C TYR A 192 17.35 9.95 -5.58
N VAL A 193 18.60 10.08 -5.99
CA VAL A 193 19.08 11.15 -6.85
C VAL A 193 19.39 10.59 -8.23
N ARG A 194 18.96 11.31 -9.26
CA ARG A 194 19.37 11.08 -10.64
C ARG A 194 20.67 11.82 -10.88
N LEU A 195 21.72 11.10 -11.24
CA LEU A 195 23.01 11.70 -11.54
C LEU A 195 23.14 12.05 -13.02
N ARG A 196 23.87 13.12 -13.34
CA ARG A 196 24.09 13.59 -14.71
C ARG A 196 24.94 12.64 -15.55
N LYS A 197 25.99 12.06 -14.93
CA LYS A 197 26.99 11.19 -15.58
C LYS A 197 26.51 9.74 -15.75
N TYR A 198 25.48 9.33 -15.02
CA TYR A 198 25.06 7.93 -14.92
C TYR A 198 23.68 7.70 -15.52
N THR A 199 23.43 6.46 -15.94
CA THR A 199 22.18 6.09 -16.62
C THR A 199 21.02 5.80 -15.67
N GLY A 200 21.25 5.90 -14.36
CA GLY A 200 20.28 5.50 -13.34
C GLY A 200 20.22 6.41 -12.11
N TRP A 201 19.65 5.85 -11.06
CA TRP A 201 19.34 6.44 -9.77
C TRP A 201 20.32 5.96 -8.71
N VAL A 202 20.69 6.84 -7.78
CA VAL A 202 21.55 6.50 -6.64
C VAL A 202 20.81 6.84 -5.36
N SER A 203 20.81 5.92 -4.41
CA SER A 203 20.20 6.14 -3.10
C SER A 203 21.10 7.04 -2.25
N THR A 204 20.53 8.02 -1.56
CA THR A 204 21.26 8.91 -0.62
C THR A 204 21.75 8.16 0.61
N ARG A 205 21.11 7.02 0.93
CA ARG A 205 21.39 6.14 2.07
C ARG A 205 21.84 4.76 1.63
N SER A 206 22.53 4.02 2.50
CA SER A 206 23.01 2.67 2.19
C SER A 206 21.84 1.70 1.95
N ARG A 207 22.04 0.78 0.99
CA ARG A 207 21.07 -0.28 0.68
C ARG A 207 20.94 -1.29 1.81
N LYS A 208 22.02 -1.52 2.56
CA LYS A 208 22.07 -2.47 3.68
C LYS A 208 21.68 -1.83 5.00
N ASP A 209 21.91 -0.53 5.13
CA ASP A 209 21.73 0.22 6.37
C ASP A 209 21.07 1.57 6.05
N PHE A 210 19.81 1.73 6.42
CA PHE A 210 19.05 2.93 6.11
C PHE A 210 19.60 4.18 6.81
N SER A 211 20.18 4.02 8.01
CA SER A 211 20.67 5.14 8.82
C SER A 211 21.98 5.71 8.29
N LYS A 212 22.73 4.92 7.52
CA LYS A 212 24.01 5.33 6.96
C LYS A 212 23.81 6.15 5.68
N LEU A 213 23.98 7.47 5.78
CA LEU A 213 24.13 8.34 4.61
C LEU A 213 25.38 7.94 3.82
N VAL A 214 25.22 7.81 2.51
CA VAL A 214 26.32 7.49 1.58
C VAL A 214 26.65 8.64 0.64
N LEU A 215 25.73 9.61 0.51
CA LEU A 215 25.91 10.87 -0.22
C LEU A 215 25.76 12.05 0.71
N ALA A 216 26.61 13.06 0.55
CA ALA A 216 26.43 14.38 1.13
C ALA A 216 26.53 15.45 0.05
N VAL A 217 25.89 16.59 0.30
CA VAL A 217 25.99 17.75 -0.58
C VAL A 217 27.35 18.41 -0.37
N GLU A 218 28.02 18.74 -1.47
CA GLU A 218 29.32 19.41 -1.44
C GLU A 218 29.11 20.93 -1.55
N GLY A 219 29.63 21.67 -0.56
CA GLY A 219 29.58 23.12 -0.49
C GLY A 219 28.53 23.65 0.50
N GLU A 220 28.86 24.77 1.15
CA GLU A 220 27.93 25.49 2.03
C GLU A 220 26.85 26.20 1.21
N GLY A 221 25.62 26.24 1.72
CA GLY A 221 24.49 26.95 1.10
C GLY A 221 23.79 26.22 -0.05
N GLN A 222 24.19 24.98 -0.36
CA GLN A 222 23.45 24.15 -1.30
C GLN A 222 22.12 23.66 -0.71
N PRO A 223 21.08 23.41 -1.53
CA PRO A 223 19.83 22.86 -1.05
C PRO A 223 20.05 21.53 -0.34
N THR A 224 19.31 21.27 0.73
CA THR A 224 19.43 20.02 1.51
C THR A 224 19.14 18.82 0.62
N LEU A 225 19.91 17.74 0.78
CA LEU A 225 19.76 16.51 0.00
C LEU A 225 18.35 15.91 0.13
N GLU A 226 17.83 15.91 1.35
CA GLU A 226 16.49 15.43 1.66
C GLU A 226 15.49 16.60 1.56
N PRO A 227 14.48 16.52 0.67
CA PRO A 227 13.43 17.54 0.63
C PRO A 227 12.64 17.56 1.94
N PRO A 228 11.95 18.68 2.27
CA PRO A 228 11.01 18.71 3.38
C PRO A 228 9.90 17.64 3.27
N SER A 229 9.58 17.17 2.06
CA SER A 229 8.67 16.04 1.83
C SER A 229 9.28 14.67 2.16
N ALA A 230 10.61 14.55 2.14
CA ALA A 230 11.35 13.38 2.62
C ALA A 230 11.54 13.36 4.12
N ALA A 231 11.37 14.50 4.81
CA ALA A 231 11.07 14.47 6.23
C ALA A 231 9.78 13.67 6.32
N VAL A 232 9.95 12.37 6.54
CA VAL A 232 8.90 11.37 6.48
C VAL A 232 7.73 11.99 7.19
N ASN A 233 6.67 12.32 6.44
CA ASN A 233 5.35 12.54 7.00
C ASN A 233 5.01 11.20 7.62
N SER A 234 5.56 10.99 8.80
CA SER A 234 5.46 9.80 9.60
C SER A 234 4.04 9.88 10.07
N ARG A 235 3.14 9.36 9.22
CA ARG A 235 1.81 8.88 9.58
C ARG A 235 1.97 7.69 10.54
N SER A 236 2.86 7.84 11.51
CA SER A 236 3.02 6.98 12.64
C SER A 236 1.74 7.13 13.44
N PHE A 237 1.12 6.01 13.75
CA PHE A 237 -0.01 5.99 14.65
C PHE A 237 0.48 6.26 16.07
N ALA A 238 1.69 5.77 16.38
CA ALA A 238 2.32 6.00 17.67
C ALA A 238 2.50 7.50 17.96
N THR A 239 2.97 8.32 17.01
CA THR A 239 3.12 9.78 17.22
C THR A 239 1.82 10.52 17.48
N LYS A 240 0.68 9.96 17.02
CA LYS A 240 -0.65 10.53 17.27
C LYS A 240 -1.23 10.07 18.61
N LEU A 241 -0.88 8.87 19.05
CA LEU A 241 -1.53 8.17 20.16
C LEU A 241 -0.74 8.19 21.46
N LEU A 242 0.58 8.40 21.39
CA LEU A 242 1.51 8.30 22.52
C LEU A 242 2.22 9.62 22.78
N GLN A 243 2.68 9.79 24.03
CA GLN A 243 3.44 10.95 24.44
C GLN A 243 4.80 11.00 23.72
N PRO A 244 5.19 12.13 23.11
CA PRO A 244 6.54 12.29 22.62
C PRO A 244 7.55 12.13 23.76
N THR A 245 8.49 11.20 23.60
CA THR A 245 9.58 10.93 24.55
C THR A 245 10.94 11.16 23.90
N ASP A 246 12.00 11.30 24.69
CA ASP A 246 13.38 11.27 24.26
C ASP A 246 13.88 9.82 24.07
N GLU A 247 15.14 9.65 23.66
CA GLU A 247 15.75 8.33 23.45
C GLU A 247 15.87 7.47 24.72
N PHE A 248 15.65 8.05 25.91
CA PHE A 248 15.67 7.38 27.21
C PHE A 248 14.27 7.09 27.76
N GLY A 249 13.21 7.42 26.99
CA GLY A 249 11.82 7.19 27.38
C GLY A 249 11.29 8.29 28.30
N LYS A 250 12.02 9.39 28.49
CA LYS A 250 11.54 10.52 29.29
C LYS A 250 10.69 11.43 28.41
N PRO A 251 9.62 12.05 28.94
CA PRO A 251 8.79 12.98 28.18
C PRO A 251 9.61 14.12 27.56
N ALA A 252 9.53 14.28 26.23
CA ALA A 252 10.10 15.43 25.56
C ALA A 252 9.21 16.64 25.85
N ALA A 253 9.77 17.69 26.49
CA ALA A 253 9.16 18.98 26.85
C ALA A 253 7.64 18.94 27.10
N ALA A 254 7.22 19.00 28.37
CA ALA A 254 5.82 18.88 28.77
C ALA A 254 4.87 19.75 27.93
N VAL A 255 4.19 19.12 26.96
CA VAL A 255 3.04 19.71 26.27
C VAL A 255 1.95 19.83 27.33
N SER A 256 1.88 21.01 27.93
CA SER A 256 1.05 21.28 29.11
C SER A 256 -0.42 21.07 28.76
N GLY A 257 -1.13 20.26 29.55
CA GLY A 257 -2.59 20.10 29.44
C GLY A 257 -3.10 18.90 28.64
N ILE A 258 -2.23 18.03 28.11
CA ILE A 258 -2.65 16.76 27.50
C ILE A 258 -2.17 15.60 28.39
N THR A 259 -3.13 14.88 28.98
CA THR A 259 -2.86 13.64 29.70
C THR A 259 -2.74 12.50 28.69
N TRP A 260 -1.54 11.98 28.52
CA TRP A 260 -1.29 10.85 27.62
C TRP A 260 -1.49 9.54 28.38
N GLU A 261 -2.40 8.70 27.90
CA GLU A 261 -2.61 7.37 28.45
C GLU A 261 -1.81 6.32 27.66
N PRO A 262 -1.16 5.36 28.34
CA PRO A 262 -0.52 4.25 27.66
C PRO A 262 -1.48 3.49 26.75
N ARG A 263 -1.06 3.17 25.53
CA ARG A 263 -1.88 2.51 24.50
C ARG A 263 -1.38 1.12 24.19
N ARG A 264 -2.32 0.22 23.89
CA ARG A 264 -2.03 -1.15 23.48
C ARG A 264 -1.77 -1.21 21.98
N PHE A 265 -0.70 -1.89 21.61
CA PHE A 265 -0.35 -2.20 20.24
C PHE A 265 -0.21 -3.71 20.08
N ARG A 266 -0.69 -4.24 18.96
CA ARG A 266 -0.53 -5.62 18.56
C ARG A 266 0.59 -5.73 17.54
N ALA A 267 1.48 -6.70 17.73
CA ALA A 267 2.50 -7.01 16.75
C ALA A 267 1.94 -7.77 15.56
N LEU A 268 2.24 -7.33 14.34
CA LEU A 268 1.84 -7.98 13.08
C LEU A 268 2.81 -9.10 12.66
N GLY A 269 3.98 -9.16 13.28
CA GLY A 269 5.03 -10.15 13.05
C GLY A 269 5.99 -10.20 14.24
N ASN A 270 7.09 -10.95 14.13
CA ASN A 270 8.09 -11.00 15.20
C ASN A 270 8.94 -9.73 15.19
N VAL A 271 8.76 -8.87 16.19
CA VAL A 271 9.46 -7.59 16.31
C VAL A 271 10.50 -7.66 17.42
N GLY A 272 11.72 -7.20 17.17
CA GLY A 272 12.76 -7.15 18.21
C GLY A 272 12.50 -6.02 19.21
N ILE A 273 12.78 -6.27 20.49
CA ILE A 273 12.83 -5.24 21.53
C ILE A 273 14.25 -4.69 21.61
N LEU A 274 14.39 -3.41 21.35
CA LEU A 274 15.65 -2.68 21.29
C LEU A 274 15.92 -2.00 22.64
N SER A 275 17.17 -1.98 23.11
CA SER A 275 17.49 -1.23 24.34
C SER A 275 17.53 0.28 24.13
N ARG A 276 17.76 0.73 22.89
CA ARG A 276 17.68 2.12 22.44
C ARG A 276 16.91 2.19 21.12
N PRO A 277 16.26 3.31 20.79
CA PRO A 277 15.49 3.45 19.56
C PRO A 277 16.44 3.70 18.37
N ASP A 278 17.18 2.67 17.96
CA ASP A 278 18.14 2.71 16.87
C ASP A 278 17.98 1.53 15.91
N PHE A 279 17.94 1.83 14.61
CA PHE A 279 17.82 0.89 13.52
C PHE A 279 19.09 0.05 13.27
N ALA A 280 20.28 0.55 13.65
CA ALA A 280 21.55 -0.11 13.37
C ALA A 280 21.62 -1.53 13.95
N GLY A 281 20.74 -1.86 14.89
CA GLY A 281 20.53 -3.23 15.36
C GLY A 281 21.71 -3.81 16.13
N VAL A 282 22.64 -2.95 16.54
CA VAL A 282 23.71 -3.29 17.49
C VAL A 282 23.13 -3.49 18.89
N ALA A 283 21.94 -2.92 19.14
CA ALA A 283 21.30 -2.87 20.44
C ALA A 283 19.98 -3.66 20.48
N VAL A 284 19.97 -4.93 20.01
CA VAL A 284 18.97 -5.86 20.55
C VAL A 284 19.23 -5.93 22.05
N THR A 285 18.20 -5.84 22.89
CA THR A 285 18.37 -6.04 24.33
C THR A 285 19.25 -7.26 24.58
N ALA A 286 20.12 -7.22 25.61
CA ALA A 286 21.13 -8.25 25.84
C ALA A 286 20.57 -9.69 25.88
N ALA A 287 19.26 -9.84 26.10
CA ALA A 287 18.53 -11.10 26.13
C ALA A 287 17.89 -11.53 24.79
N GLY A 288 18.09 -10.79 23.69
CA GLY A 288 17.47 -11.15 22.40
C GLY A 288 15.94 -11.07 22.41
N ALA A 289 15.35 -10.24 23.28
CA ALA A 289 13.91 -10.24 23.51
C ALA A 289 13.14 -9.78 22.27
N ARG A 290 12.00 -10.43 22.00
CA ARG A 290 11.12 -10.17 20.86
C ARG A 290 9.67 -10.17 21.31
N VAL A 291 8.86 -9.37 20.63
CA VAL A 291 7.40 -9.43 20.67
C VAL A 291 7.00 -10.40 19.55
N ASN A 292 6.29 -11.48 19.86
CA ASN A 292 5.88 -12.43 18.82
C ASN A 292 4.71 -11.85 18.02
N ALA A 293 4.49 -12.42 16.83
CA ALA A 293 3.32 -12.09 16.04
C ALA A 293 2.04 -12.29 16.85
N ARG A 294 1.15 -11.28 16.81
CA ARG A 294 -0.12 -11.16 17.54
C ARG A 294 -0.02 -10.88 19.03
N ASP A 295 1.17 -10.86 19.61
CA ASP A 295 1.33 -10.42 21.01
C ASP A 295 0.95 -8.94 21.14
N GLU A 296 0.34 -8.60 22.26
CA GLU A 296 -0.01 -7.23 22.61
C GLU A 296 1.03 -6.64 23.55
N VAL A 297 1.42 -5.40 23.29
CA VAL A 297 2.33 -4.63 24.12
C VAL A 297 1.68 -3.32 24.53
N LEU A 298 1.99 -2.87 25.75
CA LEU A 298 1.53 -1.60 26.26
C LEU A 298 2.67 -0.60 26.13
N ALA A 299 2.46 0.45 25.34
CA ALA A 299 3.42 1.52 25.12
C ALA A 299 2.93 2.82 25.76
N ASP A 300 3.85 3.59 26.34
CA ASP A 300 3.55 4.86 27.03
C ASP A 300 4.21 6.07 26.36
N GLY A 301 5.20 5.85 25.51
CA GLY A 301 5.91 6.92 24.80
C GLY A 301 6.24 6.57 23.35
N VAL A 302 6.53 7.60 22.57
CA VAL A 302 7.00 7.49 21.19
C VAL A 302 8.18 8.42 20.95
N PHE A 303 9.23 7.87 20.36
CA PHE A 303 10.38 8.63 19.88
C PHE A 303 10.50 8.46 18.36
N VAL A 304 10.58 9.57 17.64
CA VAL A 304 10.87 9.56 16.20
C VAL A 304 12.34 9.84 16.03
N LEU A 305 13.11 8.86 15.58
CA LEU A 305 14.54 9.05 15.38
C LEU A 305 14.74 9.90 14.10
N PRO A 306 15.29 11.13 14.20
CA PRO A 306 15.38 12.01 13.03
C PRO A 306 16.26 11.43 11.93
N SER A 307 17.27 10.63 12.31
CA SER A 307 18.19 10.04 11.35
C SER A 307 17.53 8.99 10.47
N ASP A 308 16.46 8.31 10.88
CA ASP A 308 15.78 7.30 10.06
C ASP A 308 14.28 7.56 9.79
N GLY A 309 13.68 8.56 10.45
CA GLY A 309 12.27 8.92 10.33
C GLY A 309 11.30 7.88 10.87
N ARG A 310 11.77 6.86 11.61
CA ARG A 310 10.92 5.81 12.19
C ARG A 310 10.45 6.21 13.57
N ALA A 311 9.21 5.84 13.87
CA ALA A 311 8.67 5.89 15.22
C ALA A 311 9.02 4.61 15.98
N TYR A 312 9.53 4.81 17.18
CA TYR A 312 9.86 3.78 18.16
C TYR A 312 8.95 3.96 19.36
N LEU A 313 8.26 2.90 19.74
CA LEU A 313 7.36 2.87 20.88
C LEU A 313 8.14 2.45 22.11
N HIS A 314 8.11 3.27 23.16
CA HIS A 314 8.64 2.92 24.47
C HIS A 314 7.66 1.98 25.17
N LEU A 315 8.15 0.82 25.62
CA LEU A 315 7.33 -0.16 26.32
C LEU A 315 7.17 0.23 27.79
N LYS A 316 5.93 0.29 28.27
CA LYS A 316 5.60 0.67 29.66
C LYS A 316 6.22 -0.27 30.70
N ASP A 317 6.48 -1.51 30.33
CA ASP A 317 7.12 -2.51 31.19
C ASP A 317 8.65 -2.32 31.32
N GLY A 318 9.22 -1.31 30.67
CA GLY A 318 10.64 -0.99 30.73
C GLY A 318 11.53 -1.95 29.95
N ARG A 319 10.97 -2.89 29.17
CA ARG A 319 11.77 -3.83 28.36
C ARG A 319 12.54 -3.15 27.23
N GLY A 320 12.16 -1.92 26.85
CA GLY A 320 12.86 -1.11 25.86
C GLY A 320 11.93 -0.56 24.78
N TRP A 321 12.38 -0.61 23.54
CA TRP A 321 11.76 0.05 22.40
C TRP A 321 11.35 -0.95 21.33
N VAL A 322 10.25 -0.67 20.64
CA VAL A 322 9.80 -1.45 19.48
C VAL A 322 9.53 -0.52 18.31
N CYS A 323 10.08 -0.83 17.13
CA CYS A 323 9.85 -0.02 15.94
C CYS A 323 8.42 -0.26 15.41
N GLU A 324 7.68 0.81 15.11
CA GLU A 324 6.33 0.72 14.54
C GLU A 324 6.32 0.04 13.17
N ARG A 325 7.41 0.17 12.41
CA ARG A 325 7.54 -0.30 11.02
C ARG A 325 8.49 -1.47 10.91
N VAL A 326 8.28 -2.33 9.93
CA VAL A 326 9.14 -3.50 9.68
C VAL A 326 10.54 -3.03 9.32
N ARG A 327 11.56 -3.72 9.86
CA ARG A 327 12.97 -3.34 9.65
C ARG A 327 13.32 -3.24 8.16
N THR A 328 12.93 -4.23 7.37
CA THR A 328 13.27 -4.34 5.95
C THR A 328 12.37 -3.53 5.01
N ASP A 329 11.21 -3.08 5.48
CA ASP A 329 10.18 -2.49 4.62
C ASP A 329 9.48 -1.35 5.37
N PHE A 330 9.79 -0.12 4.97
CA PHE A 330 9.31 1.08 5.63
C PHE A 330 7.79 1.27 5.45
N SER A 331 7.22 0.73 4.38
CA SER A 331 5.78 0.80 4.12
C SER A 331 4.96 -0.13 5.02
N LYS A 332 5.57 -1.21 5.52
CA LYS A 332 4.88 -2.21 6.33
C LYS A 332 4.96 -1.87 7.81
N ARG A 333 3.80 -1.96 8.47
CA ARG A 333 3.72 -1.85 9.92
C ARG A 333 4.16 -3.15 10.57
N ALA A 334 4.97 -3.03 11.61
CA ALA A 334 5.30 -4.10 12.54
C ALA A 334 4.33 -4.11 13.73
N LEU A 335 3.74 -2.96 14.06
CA LEU A 335 2.76 -2.79 15.14
C LEU A 335 1.48 -2.10 14.63
N GLU A 336 0.33 -2.50 15.15
CA GLU A 336 -0.97 -1.82 14.96
C GLU A 336 -1.62 -1.49 16.31
N PRO A 337 -2.35 -0.36 16.45
CA PRO A 337 -3.09 -0.07 17.68
C PRO A 337 -4.27 -1.04 17.86
N CYS A 338 -4.47 -1.58 19.07
CA CYS A 338 -5.57 -2.53 19.34
C CYS A 338 -6.96 -1.86 19.34
N ASN A 339 -7.04 -0.58 19.71
CA ASN A 339 -8.30 0.14 19.82
C ASN A 339 -8.62 0.89 18.52
N LYS A 340 -9.44 0.28 17.66
CA LYS A 340 -9.91 0.91 16.43
C LYS A 340 -10.92 2.06 16.67
N SER A 341 -11.60 2.07 17.82
CA SER A 341 -12.52 3.16 18.19
C SER A 341 -11.82 4.51 18.22
N ASP A 342 -10.60 4.54 18.74
CA ASP A 342 -9.84 5.77 18.99
C ASP A 342 -9.19 6.32 17.72
N CYS A 343 -9.20 5.54 16.63
CA CYS A 343 -8.70 5.94 15.31
C CYS A 343 -9.81 6.36 14.34
N SER A 344 -11.09 6.08 14.66
CA SER A 344 -12.20 6.20 13.71
C SER A 344 -12.63 7.64 13.38
N ASP A 345 -12.19 8.62 14.16
CA ASP A 345 -12.54 10.03 13.95
C ASP A 345 -11.64 10.76 12.93
N PHE A 346 -10.55 10.14 12.45
CA PHE A 346 -9.56 10.84 11.62
C PHE A 346 -9.37 10.31 10.18
N ASP A 347 -9.99 9.19 9.81
CA ASP A 347 -9.83 8.57 8.48
C ASP A 347 -11.00 8.93 7.53
N GLY A 348 -11.12 10.22 7.23
CA GLY A 348 -12.01 10.72 6.17
C GLY A 348 -11.38 10.75 4.76
N VAL A 349 -10.10 10.38 4.59
CA VAL A 349 -9.41 10.43 3.29
C VAL A 349 -8.45 9.24 3.15
N GLU A 350 -8.85 8.30 2.27
CA GLU A 350 -8.03 7.31 1.55
C GLU A 350 -6.77 6.74 2.24
N GLU A 351 -6.88 5.57 2.88
CA GLU A 351 -5.80 4.57 2.91
C GLU A 351 -6.32 3.18 3.35
N SER A 352 -7.23 2.59 2.55
CA SER A 352 -7.77 1.24 2.79
C SER A 352 -7.10 0.16 1.92
N ILE A 353 -5.86 0.38 1.48
CA ILE A 353 -5.10 -0.59 0.68
C ILE A 353 -3.76 -0.82 1.38
N THR A 354 -3.69 -1.81 2.28
CA THR A 354 -2.50 -2.65 2.62
C THR A 354 -2.64 -3.32 4.00
N SER A 355 -3.64 -4.20 4.15
CA SER A 355 -3.57 -5.27 5.16
C SER A 355 -4.22 -6.55 4.65
N VAL A 356 -3.71 -7.06 3.53
CA VAL A 356 -3.94 -8.47 3.17
C VAL A 356 -2.90 -9.29 3.92
N ALA A 357 -3.38 -10.13 4.84
CA ALA A 357 -2.58 -11.14 5.52
C ALA A 357 -1.80 -11.98 4.50
N SER A 358 -0.60 -12.42 4.86
CA SER A 358 0.27 -13.29 4.05
C SER A 358 -0.50 -14.47 3.44
N ALA A 359 -0.96 -14.32 2.21
CA ALA A 359 -1.45 -15.40 1.37
C ALA A 359 -0.25 -16.28 0.96
N SER A 360 -0.46 -17.59 0.98
CA SER A 360 0.48 -18.57 0.45
C SER A 360 0.79 -18.27 -1.02
N GLN A 361 2.05 -18.46 -1.42
CA GLN A 361 2.45 -18.25 -2.82
C GLN A 361 1.66 -19.20 -3.74
N PRO A 362 1.19 -18.73 -4.92
CA PRO A 362 0.40 -19.56 -5.82
C PRO A 362 1.23 -20.74 -6.35
N VAL A 363 0.64 -21.93 -6.31
CA VAL A 363 1.15 -23.14 -6.96
C VAL A 363 1.04 -22.94 -8.47
N ARG A 364 2.18 -22.79 -9.14
CA ARG A 364 2.25 -22.65 -10.60
C ARG A 364 2.06 -24.01 -11.26
N HIS A 365 0.90 -24.27 -11.85
CA HIS A 365 0.75 -25.39 -12.79
C HIS A 365 1.37 -25.02 -14.14
N ARG A 366 2.32 -25.84 -14.60
CA ARG A 366 2.87 -25.77 -15.97
C ARG A 366 2.19 -26.84 -16.82
N THR A 367 1.48 -26.43 -17.86
CA THR A 367 1.16 -27.29 -19.01
C THR A 367 2.39 -27.39 -19.92
N PRO A 368 2.84 -28.58 -20.33
CA PRO A 368 3.97 -28.73 -21.22
C PRO A 368 3.57 -28.38 -22.67
N GLY A 369 4.19 -27.34 -23.26
CA GLY A 369 4.27 -27.21 -24.73
C GLY A 369 3.77 -25.93 -25.42
N GLY A 370 3.38 -24.85 -24.73
CA GLY A 370 2.83 -23.63 -25.39
C GLY A 370 3.60 -22.32 -25.13
N LYS A 371 3.63 -21.42 -26.12
CA LYS A 371 4.17 -20.04 -26.00
C LYS A 371 3.52 -19.30 -24.82
N LYS A 372 4.34 -18.57 -24.07
CA LYS A 372 3.96 -17.95 -22.78
C LYS A 372 2.90 -16.85 -22.95
N VAL A 373 1.64 -17.20 -22.71
CA VAL A 373 0.60 -16.25 -22.28
C VAL A 373 0.44 -16.44 -20.78
N ILE A 374 0.78 -15.42 -19.99
CA ILE A 374 0.65 -15.46 -18.53
C ILE A 374 -0.77 -15.00 -18.19
N ILE A 375 -1.70 -15.94 -18.07
CA ILE A 375 -3.05 -15.68 -17.56
C ILE A 375 -2.96 -15.76 -16.03
N LEU A 376 -3.19 -14.64 -15.35
CA LEU A 376 -3.28 -14.57 -13.89
C LEU A 376 -4.68 -15.01 -13.46
N GLU A 377 -4.87 -16.31 -13.26
CA GLU A 377 -6.10 -16.85 -12.69
C GLU A 377 -6.11 -16.59 -11.17
N ARG A 378 -7.02 -15.74 -10.68
CA ARG A 378 -7.26 -15.56 -9.24
C ARG A 378 -8.11 -16.74 -8.76
N GLN A 379 -7.57 -17.59 -7.90
CA GLN A 379 -8.40 -18.60 -7.21
C GLN A 379 -9.39 -17.90 -6.27
N ALA A 380 -10.67 -18.27 -6.38
CA ALA A 380 -11.72 -17.80 -5.51
C ALA A 380 -11.62 -18.48 -4.14
N ASP A 381 -11.27 -17.72 -3.11
CA ASP A 381 -11.35 -18.16 -1.71
C ASP A 381 -12.82 -18.26 -1.28
N ALA A 382 -13.27 -19.49 -1.05
CA ALA A 382 -14.59 -19.82 -0.54
C ALA A 382 -14.52 -20.31 0.91
N LEU A 383 -13.86 -19.59 1.83
CA LEU A 383 -13.91 -19.84 3.28
C LEU A 383 -13.61 -18.57 4.09
N LEU A 384 -14.56 -17.64 4.17
CA LEU A 384 -14.56 -16.54 5.16
C LEU A 384 -15.94 -15.87 5.23
N ALA A 385 -16.92 -16.57 5.81
CA ALA A 385 -18.27 -16.02 6.05
C ALA A 385 -18.72 -16.04 7.52
N GLU A 386 -17.95 -16.59 8.47
CA GLU A 386 -18.43 -16.74 9.86
C GLU A 386 -17.86 -15.76 10.90
N ALA A 387 -16.88 -14.91 10.57
CA ALA A 387 -16.20 -14.07 11.59
C ALA A 387 -16.80 -12.65 11.80
N ALA A 388 -17.89 -12.28 11.12
CA ALA A 388 -18.48 -10.93 11.22
C ALA A 388 -19.85 -10.87 11.94
N GLN A 389 -20.37 -12.00 12.39
CA GLN A 389 -21.66 -12.09 13.09
C GLN A 389 -21.41 -12.43 14.55
N ASN A 390 -21.34 -11.42 15.42
CA ASN A 390 -21.76 -11.42 16.83
C ASN A 390 -21.05 -10.28 17.59
N VAL A 391 -21.59 -9.08 17.46
CA VAL A 391 -21.41 -8.03 18.49
C VAL A 391 -22.82 -7.68 18.98
N PRO A 392 -23.17 -7.94 20.25
CA PRO A 392 -24.47 -7.56 20.79
C PRO A 392 -24.53 -6.03 20.87
N VAL A 393 -25.47 -5.45 20.14
CA VAL A 393 -25.89 -4.05 20.30
C VAL A 393 -26.78 -4.02 21.55
N GLY A 394 -26.25 -3.45 22.63
CA GLY A 394 -27.01 -3.25 23.86
C GLY A 394 -28.17 -2.26 23.62
N SER A 395 -29.38 -2.71 23.91
CA SER A 395 -30.61 -1.93 23.82
C SER A 395 -30.70 -0.87 24.92
N GLN A 396 -31.10 0.36 24.56
CA GLN A 396 -31.59 1.38 25.50
C GLN A 396 -33.07 1.71 25.24
N PRO A 397 -33.87 2.03 26.28
CA PRO A 397 -35.20 2.63 26.16
C PRO A 397 -35.20 4.13 26.54
N GLY A 398 -36.17 4.89 25.99
CA GLY A 398 -36.61 6.18 26.54
C GLY A 398 -36.67 7.32 25.51
N ALA A 399 -37.81 7.46 24.81
CA ALA A 399 -38.06 8.53 23.84
C ALA A 399 -38.81 9.72 24.47
N VAL A 400 -38.27 10.93 24.29
CA VAL A 400 -39.06 12.17 24.22
C VAL A 400 -39.20 12.51 22.73
N THR A 401 -40.41 12.88 22.33
CA THR A 401 -40.84 13.12 20.95
C THR A 401 -40.17 14.34 20.32
N ASP A 402 -38.93 14.17 19.84
CA ASP A 402 -38.35 15.05 18.83
C ASP A 402 -38.62 14.47 17.44
N ALA A 403 -38.90 15.38 16.49
CA ALA A 403 -39.33 15.07 15.13
C ALA A 403 -38.48 13.94 14.52
N VAL A 404 -39.14 12.82 14.21
CA VAL A 404 -38.53 11.64 13.57
C VAL A 404 -37.66 12.13 12.41
N PRO A 405 -36.34 11.90 12.43
CA PRO A 405 -35.47 12.37 11.36
C PRO A 405 -35.99 11.80 10.05
N SER A 406 -36.50 12.69 9.19
CA SER A 406 -37.13 12.31 7.95
C SER A 406 -36.15 11.46 7.15
N LYS A 407 -36.58 10.27 6.72
CA LYS A 407 -35.79 9.44 5.83
C LYS A 407 -35.51 10.25 4.55
N THR A 408 -34.25 10.58 4.30
CA THR A 408 -33.82 11.32 3.10
C THR A 408 -32.95 10.45 2.21
N VAL A 409 -33.05 10.64 0.89
CA VAL A 409 -32.18 10.03 -0.11
C VAL A 409 -31.10 11.04 -0.49
N PHE A 410 -29.83 10.70 -0.35
CA PHE A 410 -28.73 11.50 -0.87
C PHE A 410 -28.34 11.04 -2.28
N ARG A 411 -27.80 11.93 -3.10
CA ARG A 411 -27.30 11.57 -4.45
C ARG A 411 -26.23 10.48 -4.40
N SER A 412 -25.37 10.53 -3.37
CA SER A 412 -24.33 9.52 -3.12
C SER A 412 -24.90 8.17 -2.67
N ASP A 413 -26.16 8.11 -2.24
CA ASP A 413 -26.78 6.83 -1.91
C ASP A 413 -26.93 5.97 -3.17
N LYS A 414 -26.99 6.56 -4.40
CA LYS A 414 -27.10 5.80 -5.65
C LYS A 414 -26.00 4.75 -5.84
N GLU A 415 -24.78 5.04 -5.41
CA GLU A 415 -23.63 4.12 -5.54
C GLU A 415 -23.68 2.97 -4.52
N LEU A 416 -24.45 3.12 -3.44
CA LEU A 416 -24.56 2.12 -2.37
C LEU A 416 -25.53 0.99 -2.70
N TRP A 417 -26.33 1.14 -3.77
CA TRP A 417 -27.34 0.15 -4.17
C TRP A 417 -26.89 -0.61 -5.42
N PRO A 418 -26.84 -1.94 -5.36
CA PRO A 418 -26.70 -2.75 -6.57
C PRO A 418 -27.94 -2.57 -7.45
N GLU A 419 -27.72 -2.47 -8.76
CA GLU A 419 -28.77 -2.21 -9.75
C GLU A 419 -29.95 -3.21 -9.66
N GLU A 420 -29.66 -4.45 -9.26
CA GLU A 420 -30.62 -5.54 -9.09
C GLU A 420 -31.62 -5.36 -7.94
N VAL A 421 -31.30 -4.50 -6.96
CA VAL A 421 -32.16 -4.24 -5.80
C VAL A 421 -33.12 -3.06 -6.08
N GLY A 422 -32.84 -2.28 -7.12
CA GLY A 422 -33.65 -1.13 -7.54
C GLY A 422 -33.07 0.22 -7.10
N PRO A 423 -33.80 1.33 -7.35
CA PRO A 423 -33.32 2.67 -7.03
C PRO A 423 -33.19 2.89 -5.52
N ALA A 424 -32.29 3.79 -5.13
CA ALA A 424 -32.02 4.11 -3.73
C ALA A 424 -33.30 4.54 -2.99
N THR A 425 -33.61 3.85 -1.88
CA THR A 425 -34.76 4.16 -1.04
C THR A 425 -34.40 5.08 0.14
N PRO A 426 -35.33 5.91 0.64
CA PRO A 426 -35.09 6.75 1.81
C PRO A 426 -34.69 5.92 3.04
N MET A 427 -33.55 6.25 3.65
CA MET A 427 -32.96 5.45 4.73
C MET A 427 -32.47 6.26 5.92
N ASP A 428 -32.40 5.60 7.07
CA ASP A 428 -31.81 6.18 8.28
C ASP A 428 -30.27 6.24 8.20
N LYS A 429 -29.66 6.92 9.19
CA LYS A 429 -28.20 7.07 9.27
C LYS A 429 -27.48 5.74 9.50
N GLY A 430 -28.07 4.83 10.28
CA GLY A 430 -27.46 3.54 10.64
C GLY A 430 -27.35 2.59 9.45
N MET A 431 -28.44 2.44 8.70
CA MET A 431 -28.54 1.68 7.46
C MET A 431 -27.56 2.21 6.42
N ARG A 432 -27.41 3.54 6.30
CA ARG A 432 -26.42 4.14 5.40
C ARG A 432 -24.98 3.76 5.74
N VAL A 433 -24.62 3.71 7.02
CA VAL A 433 -23.29 3.27 7.45
C VAL A 433 -23.06 1.80 7.11
N GLN A 434 -24.07 0.95 7.31
CA GLN A 434 -23.98 -0.48 6.97
C GLN A 434 -23.88 -0.72 5.47
N LEU A 435 -24.68 -0.02 4.65
CA LEU A 435 -24.59 -0.09 3.19
C LEU A 435 -23.24 0.41 2.66
N ARG A 436 -22.65 1.45 3.27
CA ARG A 436 -21.28 1.89 2.93
C ARG A 436 -20.24 0.81 3.19
N ARG A 437 -20.34 0.09 4.31
CA ARG A 437 -19.44 -1.04 4.61
C ARG A 437 -19.57 -2.15 3.57
N LEU A 438 -20.80 -2.49 3.17
CA LEU A 438 -21.04 -3.47 2.11
C LEU A 438 -20.49 -2.99 0.76
N HIS A 439 -20.68 -1.72 0.40
CA HIS A 439 -20.12 -1.13 -0.81
C HIS A 439 -18.59 -1.16 -0.83
N CYS A 440 -17.91 -0.85 0.28
CA CYS A 440 -16.45 -0.94 0.35
C CYS A 440 -15.92 -2.36 0.10
N HIS A 441 -16.70 -3.39 0.41
CA HIS A 441 -16.29 -4.78 0.20
C HIS A 441 -16.70 -5.32 -1.19
N PHE A 442 -17.99 -5.24 -1.51
CA PHE A 442 -18.55 -5.82 -2.74
C PHE A 442 -18.59 -4.83 -3.90
N GLY A 443 -18.90 -3.57 -3.65
CA GLY A 443 -19.00 -2.53 -4.69
C GLY A 443 -17.65 -2.21 -5.32
N VAL A 444 -16.60 -2.05 -4.51
CA VAL A 444 -15.21 -1.86 -5.01
C VAL A 444 -14.77 -3.07 -5.83
N LYS A 445 -14.96 -4.28 -5.32
CA LYS A 445 -14.62 -5.52 -6.04
C LYS A 445 -15.36 -5.63 -7.37
N THR A 446 -16.66 -5.33 -7.41
CA THR A 446 -17.46 -5.38 -8.64
C THR A 446 -16.91 -4.40 -9.68
N ARG A 447 -16.56 -3.18 -9.25
CA ARG A 447 -16.00 -2.14 -10.12
C ARG A 447 -14.65 -2.54 -10.71
N GLU A 448 -13.76 -3.11 -9.90
CA GLU A 448 -12.45 -3.61 -10.37
C GLU A 448 -12.61 -4.68 -11.47
N VAL A 449 -13.53 -5.64 -11.30
CA VAL A 449 -13.76 -6.68 -12.32
C VAL A 449 -14.42 -6.10 -13.59
N GLU A 450 -15.27 -5.07 -13.44
CA GLU A 450 -15.84 -4.34 -14.59
C GLU A 450 -14.77 -3.56 -15.37
N GLU A 451 -13.82 -2.92 -14.68
CA GLU A 451 -12.67 -2.24 -15.29
C GLU A 451 -11.76 -3.25 -16.03
N ASP A 452 -11.43 -4.38 -15.39
CA ASP A 452 -10.67 -5.46 -16.02
C ASP A 452 -11.37 -6.00 -17.28
N LEU A 453 -12.70 -6.17 -17.21
CA LEU A 453 -13.50 -6.62 -18.36
C LEU A 453 -13.45 -5.59 -19.50
N ALA A 454 -13.58 -4.30 -19.19
CA ALA A 454 -13.49 -3.22 -20.17
C ALA A 454 -12.13 -3.19 -20.88
N GLU A 455 -11.02 -3.35 -20.14
CA GLU A 455 -9.68 -3.44 -20.73
C GLU A 455 -9.52 -4.65 -21.66
N VAL A 456 -10.08 -5.80 -21.27
CA VAL A 456 -10.02 -7.02 -22.10
C VAL A 456 -10.87 -6.85 -23.36
N ASP A 457 -12.06 -6.27 -23.25
CA ASP A 457 -12.93 -6.02 -24.40
C ASP A 457 -12.34 -4.97 -25.36
N GLU A 458 -11.65 -3.94 -24.86
CA GLU A 458 -10.86 -3.01 -25.67
C GLU A 458 -9.73 -3.75 -26.41
N LYS A 459 -8.97 -4.60 -25.70
CA LYS A 459 -7.91 -5.43 -26.32
C LYS A 459 -8.47 -6.38 -27.37
N VAL A 460 -9.59 -7.04 -27.13
CA VAL A 460 -10.26 -7.92 -28.12
C VAL A 460 -10.69 -7.13 -29.36
N SER A 461 -11.16 -5.89 -29.17
CA SER A 461 -11.58 -4.98 -30.25
C SER A 461 -10.41 -4.44 -31.07
N SER A 462 -9.22 -4.33 -30.46
CA SER A 462 -8.00 -3.89 -31.16
C SER A 462 -7.49 -4.89 -32.21
N PHE A 463 -7.92 -6.16 -32.16
CA PHE A 463 -7.56 -7.16 -33.16
C PHE A 463 -8.37 -6.98 -34.46
N GLY A 464 -7.71 -6.50 -35.51
CA GLY A 464 -8.34 -6.33 -36.83
C GLY A 464 -8.65 -7.64 -37.58
N ARG A 465 -8.21 -8.81 -37.09
CA ARG A 465 -8.49 -10.14 -37.68
C ARG A 465 -8.61 -11.22 -36.61
N ALA A 466 -9.48 -12.19 -36.87
CA ALA A 466 -9.66 -13.39 -36.04
C ALA A 466 -8.35 -14.19 -35.92
N CYS A 467 -7.77 -14.22 -34.72
CA CYS A 467 -6.56 -14.98 -34.42
C CYS A 467 -6.73 -15.82 -33.13
N PRO A 468 -5.88 -16.84 -32.88
CA PRO A 468 -5.96 -17.65 -31.68
C PRO A 468 -5.88 -16.84 -30.38
N ALA A 469 -5.04 -15.80 -30.33
CA ALA A 469 -4.90 -14.93 -29.17
C ALA A 469 -6.18 -14.12 -28.88
N GLN A 470 -6.89 -13.68 -29.94
CA GLN A 470 -8.19 -13.01 -29.78
C GLN A 470 -9.22 -13.97 -29.17
N LYS A 471 -9.25 -15.24 -29.60
CA LYS A 471 -10.14 -16.25 -29.02
C LYS A 471 -9.84 -16.51 -27.54
N GLU A 472 -8.57 -16.57 -27.16
CA GLU A 472 -8.16 -16.72 -25.75
C GLU A 472 -8.62 -15.52 -24.91
N LEU A 473 -8.40 -14.29 -25.38
CA LEU A 473 -8.88 -13.09 -24.69
C LEU A 473 -10.41 -13.05 -24.60
N GLN A 474 -11.11 -13.53 -25.64
CA GLN A 474 -12.57 -13.61 -25.65
C GLN A 474 -13.09 -14.62 -24.62
N THR A 475 -12.43 -15.78 -24.49
CA THR A 475 -12.74 -16.74 -23.41
C THR A 475 -12.44 -16.17 -22.02
N TYR A 476 -11.39 -15.36 -21.87
CA TYR A 476 -11.10 -14.68 -20.61
C TYR A 476 -12.14 -13.60 -20.28
N ALA A 477 -12.59 -12.83 -21.28
CA ALA A 477 -13.70 -11.89 -21.13
C ALA A 477 -14.99 -12.60 -20.67
N ASP A 478 -15.29 -13.78 -21.21
CA ASP A 478 -16.44 -14.58 -20.78
C ASP A 478 -16.34 -15.06 -19.32
N VAL A 479 -15.13 -15.34 -18.82
CA VAL A 479 -14.88 -15.65 -17.41
C VAL A 479 -15.13 -14.40 -16.55
N LEU A 480 -14.55 -13.26 -16.90
CA LEU A 480 -14.76 -11.99 -16.17
C LEU A 480 -16.23 -11.57 -16.14
N ARG A 481 -16.98 -11.74 -17.24
CA ARG A 481 -18.45 -11.50 -17.27
C ARG A 481 -19.19 -12.34 -16.23
N LYS A 482 -18.83 -13.62 -16.08
CA LYS A 482 -19.43 -14.50 -15.05
C LYS A 482 -19.03 -14.05 -13.65
N GLU A 483 -17.79 -13.59 -13.45
CA GLU A 483 -17.34 -13.05 -12.18
C GLU A 483 -18.06 -11.75 -11.80
N VAL A 484 -18.25 -10.82 -12.74
CA VAL A 484 -19.05 -9.60 -12.53
C VAL A 484 -20.48 -9.96 -12.11
N GLN A 485 -21.13 -10.88 -12.83
CA GLN A 485 -22.49 -11.33 -12.49
C GLN A 485 -22.55 -11.98 -11.11
N LYS A 486 -21.54 -12.80 -10.75
CA LYS A 486 -21.45 -13.41 -9.42
C LYS A 486 -21.27 -12.35 -8.33
N ALA A 487 -20.36 -11.39 -8.53
CA ALA A 487 -20.11 -10.31 -7.58
C ALA A 487 -21.34 -9.40 -7.39
N LYS A 488 -22.05 -9.06 -8.47
CA LYS A 488 -23.33 -8.32 -8.42
C LYS A 488 -24.40 -9.07 -7.64
N LYS A 489 -24.55 -10.37 -7.89
CA LYS A 489 -25.52 -11.21 -7.16
C LYS A 489 -25.19 -11.34 -5.67
N GLU A 490 -23.91 -11.52 -5.31
CA GLU A 490 -23.44 -11.56 -3.92
C GLU A 490 -23.70 -10.22 -3.21
N TRP A 491 -23.39 -9.11 -3.88
CA TRP A 491 -23.66 -7.77 -3.36
C TRP A 491 -25.17 -7.55 -3.13
N ALA A 492 -25.99 -7.88 -4.13
CA ALA A 492 -27.45 -7.76 -4.05
C ALA A 492 -28.04 -8.64 -2.94
N ALA A 493 -27.53 -9.86 -2.75
CA ALA A 493 -27.94 -10.75 -1.67
C ALA A 493 -27.63 -10.14 -0.29
N ALA A 494 -26.41 -9.63 -0.09
CA ALA A 494 -26.01 -9.01 1.18
C ALA A 494 -26.83 -7.75 1.51
N VAL A 495 -27.16 -6.95 0.49
CA VAL A 495 -28.04 -5.78 0.67
C VAL A 495 -29.47 -6.21 1.02
N LYS A 496 -30.03 -7.22 0.33
CA LYS A 496 -31.37 -7.75 0.64
C LYS A 496 -31.45 -8.31 2.07
N GLU A 497 -30.43 -9.06 2.50
CA GLU A 497 -30.33 -9.58 3.86
C GLU A 497 -30.31 -8.45 4.90
N LEU A 498 -29.54 -7.39 4.64
CA LEU A 498 -29.49 -6.21 5.51
C LEU A 498 -30.87 -5.54 5.64
N LEU A 499 -31.56 -5.35 4.51
CA LEU A 499 -32.90 -4.74 4.48
C LEU A 499 -33.94 -5.61 5.20
N GLN A 500 -33.86 -6.93 5.05
CA GLN A 500 -34.71 -7.87 5.77
C GLN A 500 -34.47 -7.78 7.28
N LYS A 501 -33.20 -7.73 7.71
CA LYS A 501 -32.81 -7.60 9.12
C LYS A 501 -33.32 -6.32 9.76
N VAL A 502 -33.25 -5.20 9.03
CA VAL A 502 -33.78 -3.90 9.50
C VAL A 502 -35.31 -3.95 9.59
N SER A 503 -35.98 -4.61 8.64
CA SER A 503 -37.45 -4.72 8.62
C SER A 503 -37.99 -5.67 9.69
N SER A 504 -37.23 -6.69 10.09
CA SER A 504 -37.63 -7.69 11.09
C SER A 504 -37.32 -7.29 12.53
N SER A 505 -36.71 -6.12 12.77
CA SER A 505 -36.43 -5.65 14.13
C SER A 505 -37.73 -5.12 14.77
N PRO A 506 -38.31 -5.80 15.78
CA PRO A 506 -39.58 -5.39 16.36
C PRO A 506 -39.40 -4.07 17.12
N SER A 507 -40.11 -3.04 16.67
CA SER A 507 -40.21 -1.76 17.39
C SER A 507 -40.88 -1.99 18.75
N LEU A 508 -40.12 -1.85 19.83
CA LEU A 508 -40.60 -1.98 21.22
C LEU A 508 -41.61 -0.86 21.59
N PRO A 509 -42.66 -1.17 22.37
CA PRO A 509 -43.61 -0.17 22.87
C PRO A 509 -43.01 0.71 23.97
N SER A 510 -43.23 2.02 23.82
CA SER A 510 -42.73 3.10 24.66
C SER A 510 -43.58 3.29 25.93
N GLY A 511 -42.97 3.38 27.13
CA GLY A 511 -43.71 3.70 28.35
C GLY A 511 -42.89 3.97 29.63
N ALA A 512 -43.25 5.09 30.29
CA ALA A 512 -43.08 5.52 31.69
C ALA A 512 -41.74 6.15 32.16
N ALA A 513 -41.87 7.41 32.61
CA ALA A 513 -40.84 8.32 33.11
C ALA A 513 -40.89 8.46 34.65
N ALA A 514 -39.74 8.70 35.28
CA ALA A 514 -39.63 9.18 36.65
C ALA A 514 -38.49 10.22 36.72
N GLU A 515 -38.78 11.37 37.34
CA GLU A 515 -37.93 12.56 37.43
C GLU A 515 -36.91 12.46 38.57
N SER A 516 -35.70 12.99 38.37
CA SER A 516 -34.78 13.32 39.48
C SER A 516 -33.99 14.60 39.20
N GLU A 517 -33.96 15.50 40.19
CA GLU A 517 -33.28 16.80 40.14
C GLU A 517 -31.77 16.64 40.39
N SER A 518 -30.95 17.29 39.55
CA SER A 518 -29.48 17.19 39.56
C SER A 518 -28.80 18.57 39.63
N SER A 519 -27.80 18.64 40.49
CA SER A 519 -26.89 19.76 40.76
C SER A 519 -26.13 20.25 39.52
N ARG A 520 -26.11 21.57 39.29
CA ARG A 520 -25.41 22.22 38.17
C ARG A 520 -23.88 22.12 38.32
N LYS A 521 -23.23 21.28 37.50
CA LYS A 521 -21.77 21.27 37.31
C LYS A 521 -21.36 22.37 36.32
N ALA A 522 -20.16 22.94 36.52
CA ALA A 522 -19.61 23.96 35.64
C ALA A 522 -19.39 23.44 34.21
N VAL A 523 -19.86 24.20 33.22
CA VAL A 523 -19.78 23.88 31.79
C VAL A 523 -18.38 24.19 31.26
N GLY A 524 -17.67 23.16 30.79
CA GLY A 524 -16.36 23.32 30.15
C GLY A 524 -16.50 23.94 28.75
N GLY A 525 -15.58 24.80 28.33
CA GLY A 525 -15.59 25.38 26.99
C GLY A 525 -14.18 25.57 26.45
N TYR A 526 -13.99 25.36 25.15
CA TYR A 526 -12.69 25.30 24.48
C TYR A 526 -12.74 25.90 23.06
N VAL A 527 -11.57 26.16 22.44
CA VAL A 527 -11.45 26.67 21.07
C VAL A 527 -10.85 25.58 20.18
N LEU A 528 -11.54 25.23 19.09
CA LEU A 528 -11.16 24.19 18.14
C LEU A 528 -10.55 24.79 16.86
N PRO A 529 -9.36 24.35 16.42
CA PRO A 529 -8.89 24.65 15.07
C PRO A 529 -9.67 23.83 14.03
N VAL A 530 -10.15 24.47 12.95
CA VAL A 530 -10.91 23.86 11.86
C VAL A 530 -10.26 24.23 10.53
N GLN A 531 -10.11 23.28 9.61
CA GLN A 531 -9.57 23.57 8.27
C GLN A 531 -10.71 23.77 7.27
N VAL A 532 -10.78 24.96 6.66
CA VAL A 532 -11.81 25.29 5.65
C VAL A 532 -11.11 25.76 4.39
N ARG A 533 -11.26 24.99 3.30
CA ARG A 533 -10.62 25.26 2.00
C ARG A 533 -9.10 25.45 2.08
N GLY A 534 -8.43 24.62 2.90
CA GLY A 534 -6.97 24.69 3.07
C GLY A 534 -6.47 25.76 4.05
N CYS A 535 -7.30 26.74 4.42
CA CYS A 535 -6.96 27.74 5.43
C CYS A 535 -7.33 27.26 6.85
N ARG A 536 -6.56 27.67 7.86
CA ARG A 536 -6.83 27.38 9.26
C ARG A 536 -7.78 28.43 9.85
N TRP A 537 -8.88 27.96 10.42
CA TRP A 537 -9.91 28.72 11.13
C TRP A 537 -10.01 28.23 12.57
N PHE A 538 -10.73 28.95 13.41
CA PHE A 538 -10.96 28.63 14.81
C PHE A 538 -12.44 28.77 15.15
N CYS A 539 -12.96 27.88 15.98
CA CYS A 539 -14.36 27.88 16.41
C CYS A 539 -14.42 27.75 17.94
N ALA A 540 -15.24 28.56 18.60
CA ALA A 540 -15.59 28.34 20.00
C ALA A 540 -16.48 27.09 20.13
N ALA A 541 -16.26 26.27 21.16
CA ALA A 541 -17.11 25.14 21.50
C ALA A 541 -17.42 25.13 22.99
N LEU A 542 -18.71 25.06 23.34
CA LEU A 542 -19.16 24.78 24.70
C LEU A 542 -19.45 23.28 24.82
N ALA A 543 -18.66 22.60 25.66
CA ALA A 543 -18.87 21.20 25.99
C ALA A 543 -20.11 21.10 26.87
N ASN A 544 -21.16 20.50 26.34
CA ASN A 544 -22.39 20.38 27.11
C ASN A 544 -22.25 19.17 28.04
N ASN A 545 -21.72 19.42 29.24
CA ASN A 545 -21.51 18.40 30.27
C ASN A 545 -22.80 17.94 30.96
N ASP A 546 -23.93 18.52 30.58
CA ASP A 546 -25.23 17.98 30.93
C ASP A 546 -25.39 16.64 30.22
N VAL A 547 -24.91 15.59 30.89
CA VAL A 547 -25.35 14.22 30.68
C VAL A 547 -26.83 14.24 30.99
N SER A 548 -27.65 14.50 29.98
CA SER A 548 -29.07 14.27 30.11
C SER A 548 -29.27 12.80 30.43
N ASP A 549 -30.22 12.48 31.31
CA ASP A 549 -30.57 11.10 31.68
C ASP A 549 -30.93 10.22 30.47
N SER A 550 -31.11 10.81 29.28
CA SER A 550 -31.29 10.14 27.99
C SER A 550 -30.01 9.51 27.40
N GLY A 551 -28.82 9.69 27.99
CA GLY A 551 -27.57 9.12 27.48
C GLY A 551 -27.10 9.68 26.13
N GLU A 552 -27.88 10.55 25.48
CA GLU A 552 -27.46 11.29 24.30
C GLU A 552 -26.51 12.39 24.74
N LYS A 553 -25.22 12.26 24.39
CA LYS A 553 -24.24 13.34 24.61
C LYS A 553 -24.76 14.59 23.93
N ALA A 554 -25.20 15.56 24.73
CA ALA A 554 -25.74 16.79 24.21
C ALA A 554 -24.69 17.42 23.27
N ARG A 555 -25.09 17.66 22.02
CA ARG A 555 -24.16 18.12 20.98
C ARG A 555 -23.46 19.40 21.45
N ASP A 556 -22.15 19.43 21.29
CA ASP A 556 -21.35 20.62 21.56
C ASP A 556 -21.93 21.80 20.77
N LYS A 557 -22.06 22.93 21.44
CA LYS A 557 -22.55 24.16 20.80
C LYS A 557 -21.36 24.89 20.22
N PHE A 558 -21.36 25.06 18.90
CA PHE A 558 -20.29 25.73 18.16
C PHE A 558 -20.60 27.21 17.93
N GLY A 559 -19.60 28.06 18.12
CA GLY A 559 -19.62 29.47 17.75
C GLY A 559 -19.33 29.70 16.25
N PRO A 560 -19.26 30.95 15.80
CA PRO A 560 -18.87 31.26 14.42
C PRO A 560 -17.40 30.93 14.15
N LEU A 561 -17.07 30.66 12.88
CA LEU A 561 -15.69 30.47 12.43
C LEU A 561 -14.94 31.82 12.42
N ARG A 562 -13.76 31.84 13.03
CA ARG A 562 -12.87 33.00 13.13
C ARG A 562 -11.51 32.72 12.50
N ALA A 563 -10.88 33.76 11.97
CA ALA A 563 -9.55 33.64 11.37
C ALA A 563 -8.46 33.50 12.44
N THR A 564 -8.69 34.06 13.64
CA THR A 564 -7.73 34.04 14.74
C THR A 564 -8.29 33.34 15.97
N PRO A 565 -7.44 32.71 16.81
CA PRO A 565 -7.89 32.05 18.03
C PRO A 565 -8.42 33.05 19.07
N ALA A 566 -7.93 34.29 19.08
CA ALA A 566 -8.36 35.34 20.02
C ALA A 566 -9.83 35.75 19.80
N GLU A 567 -10.27 35.87 18.55
CA GLU A 567 -11.67 36.14 18.23
C GLU A 567 -12.58 34.97 18.65
N ALA A 568 -12.14 33.72 18.41
CA ALA A 568 -12.89 32.54 18.85
C ALA A 568 -12.94 32.45 20.39
N GLN A 569 -11.90 32.88 21.09
CA GLN A 569 -11.88 32.97 22.55
C GLN A 569 -12.90 34.00 23.07
N ALA A 570 -13.01 35.16 22.40
CA ALA A 570 -14.00 36.18 22.73
C ALA A 570 -15.44 35.67 22.51
N ASP A 571 -15.67 34.92 21.42
CA ASP A 571 -16.95 34.25 21.18
C ASP A 571 -17.24 33.20 22.26
N LEU A 572 -16.22 32.43 22.69
CA LEU A 572 -16.37 31.45 23.78
C LEU A 572 -16.80 32.13 25.09
N ALA A 573 -16.20 33.26 25.45
CA ALA A 573 -16.58 34.04 26.63
C ALA A 573 -18.03 34.55 26.53
N LYS A 574 -18.43 35.05 25.35
CA LYS A 574 -19.80 35.48 25.07
C LYS A 574 -20.79 34.32 25.17
N MET A 575 -20.45 33.16 24.61
CA MET A 575 -21.26 31.95 24.68
C MET A 575 -21.43 31.46 26.13
N LYS A 576 -20.36 31.49 26.95
CA LYS A 576 -20.42 31.16 28.39
C LYS A 576 -21.36 32.10 29.14
N SER A 577 -21.22 33.41 28.94
CA SER A 577 -22.10 34.42 29.56
C SER A 577 -23.57 34.25 29.16
N LEU A 578 -23.86 33.95 27.89
CA LEU A 578 -25.22 33.67 27.42
C LEU A 578 -25.80 32.38 28.00
N PHE A 579 -24.94 31.38 28.24
CA PHE A 579 -25.34 30.11 28.84
C PHE A 579 -25.64 30.30 30.35
N GLU A 580 -24.77 30.98 31.08
CA GLU A 580 -24.93 31.28 32.52
C GLU A 580 -26.14 32.16 32.81
N SER A 581 -26.42 33.15 31.94
CA SER A 581 -27.59 34.03 32.07
C SER A 581 -28.91 33.37 31.66
N GLY A 582 -28.89 32.14 31.15
CA GLY A 582 -30.08 31.44 30.62
C GLY A 582 -30.65 32.05 29.33
N GLN A 583 -30.12 33.19 28.86
CA GLN A 583 -30.58 33.91 27.68
C GLN A 583 -30.34 33.13 26.38
N TYR A 584 -29.43 32.16 26.39
CA TYR A 584 -29.19 31.30 25.23
C TYR A 584 -30.45 30.54 24.78
N LYS A 585 -31.29 30.09 25.73
CA LYS A 585 -32.56 29.41 25.39
C LYS A 585 -33.57 30.37 24.76
N ALA A 586 -33.61 31.63 25.21
CA ALA A 586 -34.48 32.65 24.64
C ALA A 586 -34.05 33.07 23.22
N ALA A 587 -32.75 33.27 22.99
CA ALA A 587 -32.22 33.67 21.68
C ALA A 587 -32.41 32.60 20.58
N VAL A 588 -32.34 31.30 20.95
CA VAL A 588 -32.61 30.20 20.02
C VAL A 588 -34.10 30.10 19.69
N LYS A 589 -34.97 30.32 20.69
CA LYS A 589 -36.44 30.31 20.50
C LYS A 589 -36.91 31.44 19.59
N ILE A 590 -36.37 32.66 19.77
CA ILE A 590 -36.68 33.83 18.92
C ILE A 590 -36.30 33.58 17.46
N LYS A 591 -35.14 32.94 17.19
CA LYS A 591 -34.73 32.60 15.80
C LYS A 591 -35.55 31.47 15.16
N GLN A 592 -36.15 30.58 15.95
CA GLN A 592 -37.07 29.56 15.41
C GLN A 592 -38.44 30.16 15.09
N GLU A 593 -38.91 31.12 15.88
CA GLU A 593 -40.18 31.82 15.64
C GLU A 593 -40.08 32.83 14.47
N GLU A 594 -38.95 33.55 14.31
CA GLU A 594 -38.73 34.43 13.14
C GLU A 594 -38.62 33.68 11.81
N ASN A 595 -38.18 32.42 11.81
CA ASN A 595 -38.16 31.57 10.60
C ASN A 595 -39.49 30.82 10.38
N GLY A 596 -40.41 30.86 11.36
CA GLY A 596 -41.75 30.28 11.27
C GLY A 596 -42.85 31.30 10.97
N ALA A 597 -42.55 32.61 11.00
CA ALA A 597 -43.49 33.67 10.68
C ALA A 597 -43.53 33.94 9.16
N ASP A 598 -44.59 33.42 8.55
CA ASP A 598 -45.21 33.77 7.27
C ASP A 598 -44.64 35.01 6.53
N VAL A 599 -43.73 34.80 5.58
CA VAL A 599 -43.33 35.81 4.59
C VAL A 599 -44.33 35.79 3.44
N SER A 600 -45.53 36.32 3.71
CA SER A 600 -46.46 36.81 2.70
C SER A 600 -46.46 38.33 2.69
N THR A 601 -45.38 38.93 2.20
CA THR A 601 -45.41 40.31 1.69
C THR A 601 -44.65 40.40 0.38
N LYS A 602 -45.42 40.64 -0.68
CA LYS A 602 -45.01 40.94 -2.04
C LYS A 602 -43.95 42.05 -2.08
N ALA A 603 -42.86 41.81 -2.79
CA ALA A 603 -41.94 42.84 -3.28
C ALA A 603 -41.66 42.62 -4.78
N PRO A 604 -41.34 43.69 -5.55
CA PRO A 604 -41.75 43.82 -6.94
C PRO A 604 -40.82 43.14 -7.94
N TYR A 605 -41.46 42.73 -9.04
CA TYR A 605 -40.92 42.07 -10.22
C TYR A 605 -39.85 42.94 -10.91
N ILE A 606 -38.57 42.59 -10.78
CA ILE A 606 -37.49 43.15 -11.60
C ILE A 606 -37.45 42.38 -12.92
N ARG A 607 -37.83 43.06 -14.01
CA ARG A 607 -37.81 42.56 -15.39
C ARG A 607 -36.38 42.14 -15.80
N LYS A 608 -36.21 40.88 -16.19
CA LYS A 608 -35.03 40.43 -16.95
C LYS A 608 -35.16 40.87 -18.41
N PRO A 609 -34.09 41.37 -19.05
CA PRO A 609 -34.12 41.75 -20.46
C PRO A 609 -34.12 40.53 -21.38
N SER A 610 -35.03 40.59 -22.36
CA SER A 610 -35.22 39.66 -23.46
C SER A 610 -34.01 39.63 -24.38
N ILE A 611 -33.28 38.52 -24.42
CA ILE A 611 -32.25 38.25 -25.44
C ILE A 611 -32.97 37.87 -26.75
N ARG A 612 -32.91 38.78 -27.72
CA ARG A 612 -33.42 38.60 -29.08
C ARG A 612 -32.61 37.53 -29.81
N LYS A 613 -33.30 36.51 -30.34
CA LYS A 613 -32.83 35.64 -31.41
C LYS A 613 -32.39 36.51 -32.59
N ARG A 614 -31.12 36.41 -33.00
CA ARG A 614 -30.62 36.99 -34.24
C ARG A 614 -30.70 35.93 -35.34
N LYS A 615 -31.23 36.42 -36.45
CA LYS A 615 -31.59 35.81 -37.72
C LYS A 615 -30.33 35.44 -38.51
N GLU A 616 -30.43 34.35 -39.26
CA GLU A 616 -29.49 33.87 -40.28
C GLU A 616 -29.15 34.94 -41.34
N PRO A 617 -28.09 34.70 -42.11
CA PRO A 617 -28.27 34.75 -43.56
C PRO A 617 -27.79 33.47 -44.28
N GLU A 618 -28.51 33.21 -45.36
CA GLU A 618 -28.39 32.17 -46.38
C GLU A 618 -27.14 32.29 -47.29
N GLU A 619 -27.01 31.24 -48.12
CA GLU A 619 -26.20 31.06 -49.34
C GLU A 619 -24.71 30.71 -49.15
N ALA A 620 -24.11 29.76 -49.87
CA ALA A 620 -24.45 29.20 -51.18
C ALA A 620 -24.10 27.71 -51.30
N ALA A 621 -24.71 27.09 -52.31
CA ALA A 621 -24.56 25.71 -52.75
C ALA A 621 -23.17 25.38 -53.33
N ASP A 622 -22.76 24.12 -53.20
CA ASP A 622 -22.13 23.40 -54.29
C ASP A 622 -22.38 21.88 -54.14
N GLY A 623 -22.68 21.24 -55.27
CA GLY A 623 -23.18 19.88 -55.39
C GLY A 623 -22.08 18.82 -55.45
N GLY A 624 -22.48 17.56 -55.29
CA GLY A 624 -21.59 16.41 -55.41
C GLY A 624 -22.37 15.11 -55.31
N ASP A 625 -22.99 14.73 -56.43
CA ASP A 625 -23.65 13.46 -56.67
C ASP A 625 -22.67 12.27 -56.53
N GLY A 626 -23.15 11.15 -55.97
CA GLY A 626 -22.34 9.95 -55.77
C GLY A 626 -23.18 8.71 -55.42
N GLU A 627 -23.92 8.25 -56.42
CA GLU A 627 -24.41 6.89 -56.70
C GLU A 627 -24.67 5.89 -55.55
N ALA A 628 -25.94 5.49 -55.49
CA ALA A 628 -26.43 4.32 -54.77
C ALA A 628 -26.15 3.03 -55.57
N GLU A 629 -25.33 2.12 -55.03
CA GLU A 629 -25.23 0.75 -55.53
C GLU A 629 -26.04 -0.21 -54.64
N LYS A 630 -26.95 -0.92 -55.31
CA LYS A 630 -28.00 -1.80 -54.79
C LYS A 630 -27.53 -3.24 -54.99
N ALA A 631 -27.52 -4.06 -53.93
CA ALA A 631 -27.17 -5.49 -54.02
C ALA A 631 -27.98 -6.34 -53.00
N PRO A 632 -28.21 -7.65 -53.26
CA PRO A 632 -29.55 -8.26 -53.25
C PRO A 632 -29.83 -9.23 -52.07
N PRO A 633 -31.06 -9.77 -51.93
CA PRO A 633 -31.46 -10.54 -50.75
C PRO A 633 -31.17 -12.05 -50.83
N ALA A 634 -30.68 -12.57 -49.70
CA ALA A 634 -30.87 -13.88 -49.05
C ALA A 634 -30.90 -15.21 -49.85
N PRO A 635 -30.33 -16.29 -49.28
CA PRO A 635 -30.84 -17.64 -49.48
C PRO A 635 -31.45 -18.25 -48.21
N ARG A 636 -32.67 -18.73 -48.38
CA ARG A 636 -33.47 -19.56 -47.45
C ARG A 636 -32.75 -20.87 -47.13
N ARG A 637 -32.57 -21.18 -45.84
CA ARG A 637 -32.14 -22.52 -45.39
C ARG A 637 -33.33 -23.48 -45.34
N ARG A 638 -33.19 -24.57 -46.09
CA ARG A 638 -34.13 -25.68 -46.25
C ARG A 638 -33.90 -26.68 -45.12
N LEU A 639 -34.93 -26.91 -44.29
CA LEU A 639 -35.02 -28.03 -43.36
C LEU A 639 -35.09 -29.35 -44.15
N LYS A 640 -34.24 -30.32 -43.82
CA LYS A 640 -34.41 -31.73 -44.20
C LYS A 640 -34.43 -32.57 -42.91
N LEU A 641 -35.57 -33.22 -42.70
CA LEU A 641 -35.81 -34.29 -41.75
C LEU A 641 -35.36 -35.65 -42.34
N LEU A 642 -34.69 -36.43 -41.49
CA LEU A 642 -34.74 -37.89 -41.27
C LEU A 642 -34.93 -38.89 -42.43
N SER A 643 -33.92 -39.76 -42.59
CA SER A 643 -33.97 -41.24 -42.68
C SER A 643 -32.50 -41.71 -42.81
N GLY A 644 -31.94 -42.65 -42.05
CA GLY A 644 -32.48 -43.92 -41.56
C GLY A 644 -31.86 -45.07 -42.39
N THR A 645 -31.12 -45.93 -41.69
CA THR A 645 -30.83 -47.38 -41.92
C THR A 645 -29.74 -47.89 -42.89
N GLU A 646 -28.95 -48.79 -42.29
CA GLU A 646 -28.29 -50.03 -42.79
C GLU A 646 -26.81 -50.02 -43.20
N GLY A 647 -26.05 -50.89 -42.50
CA GLY A 647 -24.62 -51.16 -42.61
C GLY A 647 -24.01 -51.51 -41.26
#